data_AF-A0A171B7Y8-F1
#
_entry.id   AF-A0A171B7Y8-F1
#
_cell.length_a   1.000
_cell.length_b   1.000
_cell.length_c   1.000
_cell.angle_alpha   90.00
_cell.angle_beta   90.00
_cell.angle_gamma   90.00
#
_symmetry.space_group_name_H-M   'P 1'
#
loop_
_entity.id
_entity.type
_entity.pdbx_description
1 polymer ?
#
loop_
_entity_poly.entity_id
_entity_poly.type
_entity_poly.pdbx_seq_one_letter_code
_entity_poly.pdbx_strand_id
1 'polypeptide(L)'
;MTIAPEAPTRPAVPKFLELEITGKCQLTCPSLCYAKAGPTGGHGSMTTDDWKQLITEAAAIGVRKVQFIGGEPTVHPDFSHLVHHALASGLDVQVYSNLYRVKPEHWELFEHPKVSLATSYYSDVAEEHERVTGRKGSHAATRANIVQALQRGVPLQVGIVEVFEGQRTAQAREELLDLGVRTVNVDRVRSVGRGQVHVPSTKDLCGRCADGRAAIMTDGTVTPCVLGRFLQTGNAKTDGLAAVFNGKRWADTAASIPRRSAPTVGCTPADSNDCDPANTEACDPAYQDERSRGTMKWLPHARRLAHQVVRPESRWHDAVARVPRHQFVPRWWEQEGHGWVLRTGPDDPDAWLEAAYSDQSLVTQVDTHHADRADTDDVLAGGTPTSSSTLPSLVVRMYRHAMIGDGHQLLVTTGTGYGTALACARLGEEHVTSIDIDEYLVKLAADRLALLGERPRMEVCDITGPLPGEYDRIVATVSVRPVPVSWLKALRTGGRFVTTISGTGLILTADKTADGGAVGRIEWDRAGFMPTRHGDSYDSPVDDIWKGAAQDEGEEIFTSRYPLLYPPDAWDVMSMLELQLPGIQYRKTQDGDTRTVWLLCPDGSWARATATGFLESPVVHQSGPRRLWSDLERIRNRLNREGALPVYGARVTITPDGTTTLTRGAWKATL
;
A
#
# COMPACT_ATOMS: atom_id res chain seq x y z
N MET A 1 -19.12 8.26 -40.75
CA MET A 1 -17.70 8.25 -41.14
C MET A 1 -16.94 7.49 -40.08
N THR A 2 -16.55 6.26 -40.37
CA THR A 2 -15.70 5.42 -39.51
C THR A 2 -14.27 5.97 -39.61
N ILE A 3 -13.77 6.58 -38.54
CA ILE A 3 -12.37 7.00 -38.48
C ILE A 3 -11.55 5.72 -38.28
N ALA A 4 -10.85 5.30 -39.34
CA ALA A 4 -9.85 4.26 -39.26
C ALA A 4 -8.72 4.74 -38.33
N PRO A 5 -8.22 3.91 -37.40
CA PRO A 5 -7.09 4.29 -36.57
C PRO A 5 -5.86 4.46 -37.47
N GLU A 6 -5.21 5.63 -37.37
CA GLU A 6 -3.96 5.95 -38.05
C GLU A 6 -2.92 4.85 -37.77
N ALA A 7 -2.50 4.16 -38.83
CA ALA A 7 -1.32 3.31 -38.78
C ALA A 7 -0.07 4.20 -38.61
N PRO A 8 0.88 3.86 -37.72
CA PRO A 8 2.06 4.68 -37.51
C PRO A 8 2.92 4.76 -38.76
N THR A 9 3.43 5.97 -38.99
CA THR A 9 4.49 6.33 -39.93
C THR A 9 5.73 5.47 -39.71
N ARG A 10 6.07 4.60 -40.68
CA ARG A 10 7.33 3.85 -40.89
C ARG A 10 7.97 3.18 -39.65
N PRO A 11 8.13 1.84 -39.60
CA PRO A 11 8.73 1.19 -38.43
C PRO A 11 10.16 1.70 -38.18
N ALA A 12 10.36 2.36 -37.05
CA ALA A 12 11.67 2.83 -36.61
C ALA A 12 12.60 1.62 -36.35
N VAL A 13 13.87 1.76 -36.71
CA VAL A 13 14.89 0.75 -36.42
C VAL A 13 14.91 0.45 -34.91
N PRO A 14 14.91 -0.83 -34.49
CA PRO A 14 14.99 -1.18 -33.08
C PRO A 14 16.19 -0.55 -32.38
N LYS A 15 16.00 0.00 -31.17
CA LYS A 15 17.10 0.55 -30.36
C LYS A 15 17.79 -0.53 -29.50
N PHE A 16 17.15 -1.68 -29.32
CA PHE A 16 17.61 -2.80 -28.49
C PHE A 16 17.56 -4.14 -29.24
N LEU A 17 18.66 -4.90 -29.29
CA LEU A 17 18.69 -6.23 -29.92
C LEU A 17 19.04 -7.34 -28.94
N GLU A 18 18.28 -8.43 -28.96
CA GLU A 18 18.53 -9.66 -28.20
C GLU A 18 19.24 -10.67 -29.11
N LEU A 19 20.49 -11.04 -28.80
CA LEU A 19 21.35 -11.88 -29.64
C LEU A 19 21.45 -13.30 -29.06
N GLU A 20 20.71 -14.24 -29.62
CA GLU A 20 20.76 -15.65 -29.24
C GLU A 20 21.95 -16.34 -29.91
N ILE A 21 23.12 -16.26 -29.26
CA ILE A 21 24.39 -16.72 -29.84
C ILE A 21 24.61 -18.23 -29.71
N THR A 22 23.81 -18.94 -28.91
CA THR A 22 23.94 -20.39 -28.74
C THR A 22 22.64 -21.03 -28.24
N GLY A 23 22.35 -22.26 -28.65
CA GLY A 23 21.32 -23.12 -28.04
C GLY A 23 21.86 -24.01 -26.91
N LYS A 24 23.16 -23.93 -26.60
CA LYS A 24 23.80 -24.73 -25.56
C LYS A 24 23.59 -24.10 -24.18
N CYS A 25 23.25 -24.90 -23.18
CA CYS A 25 23.06 -24.46 -21.79
C CYS A 25 23.50 -25.56 -20.82
N GLN A 26 24.03 -25.21 -19.64
CA GLN A 26 24.33 -26.21 -18.61
C GLN A 26 23.07 -26.71 -17.87
N LEU A 27 21.94 -26.01 -18.00
CA LEU A 27 20.66 -26.31 -17.36
C LEU A 27 19.68 -26.96 -18.35
N THR A 28 18.60 -27.56 -17.85
CA THR A 28 17.62 -28.31 -18.67
C THR A 28 16.17 -27.87 -18.47
N CYS A 29 15.95 -26.67 -17.92
CA CYS A 29 14.66 -26.15 -17.42
C CYS A 29 13.44 -26.72 -18.20
N PRO A 30 12.76 -27.77 -17.66
CA PRO A 30 11.91 -28.65 -18.46
C PRO A 30 10.55 -28.03 -18.79
N SER A 31 10.13 -27.02 -18.04
CA SER A 31 8.77 -26.46 -18.08
C SER A 31 8.69 -24.98 -18.46
N LEU A 32 9.82 -24.30 -18.74
CA LEU A 32 9.81 -22.85 -19.06
C LEU A 32 10.69 -22.41 -20.23
N CYS A 33 11.70 -23.19 -20.63
CA CYS A 33 12.72 -22.67 -21.53
C CYS A 33 12.14 -22.43 -22.94
N TYR A 34 11.96 -21.15 -23.30
CA TYR A 34 11.47 -20.75 -24.62
C TYR A 34 12.43 -21.17 -25.74
N ALA A 35 13.74 -21.21 -25.44
CA ALA A 35 14.80 -21.55 -26.38
C ALA A 35 14.86 -23.06 -26.71
N LYS A 36 14.23 -23.90 -25.88
CA LYS A 36 14.47 -25.36 -25.85
C LYS A 36 15.96 -25.73 -25.72
N ALA A 37 16.76 -24.84 -25.11
CA ALA A 37 18.19 -25.00 -24.94
C ALA A 37 18.56 -26.14 -23.97
N GLY A 38 19.80 -26.62 -24.03
CA GLY A 38 20.29 -27.65 -23.11
C GLY A 38 21.74 -28.06 -23.39
N PRO A 39 22.28 -29.05 -22.66
CA PRO A 39 23.70 -29.43 -22.75
C PRO A 39 24.13 -29.92 -24.13
N THR A 40 23.18 -30.47 -24.90
CA THR A 40 23.37 -31.00 -26.25
C THR A 40 23.08 -29.99 -27.36
N GLY A 41 22.72 -28.75 -27.03
CA GLY A 41 22.46 -27.70 -28.02
C GLY A 41 23.73 -27.28 -28.76
N GLY A 42 23.58 -26.91 -30.04
CA GLY A 42 24.65 -26.35 -30.86
C GLY A 42 24.80 -24.83 -30.71
N HIS A 43 25.81 -24.26 -31.37
CA HIS A 43 26.04 -22.81 -31.44
C HIS A 43 25.30 -22.13 -32.62
N GLY A 44 24.61 -22.90 -33.47
CA GLY A 44 23.91 -22.40 -34.65
C GLY A 44 24.76 -22.40 -35.92
N SER A 45 24.28 -21.69 -36.94
CA SER A 45 24.94 -21.54 -38.24
C SER A 45 25.56 -20.15 -38.45
N MET A 46 25.35 -19.21 -37.52
CA MET A 46 26.06 -17.95 -37.45
C MET A 46 27.49 -18.19 -36.94
N THR A 47 28.47 -17.81 -37.74
CA THR A 47 29.89 -17.82 -37.36
C THR A 47 30.23 -16.60 -36.52
N THR A 48 31.41 -16.60 -35.90
CA THR A 48 31.91 -15.45 -35.12
C THR A 48 32.04 -14.19 -35.97
N ASP A 49 32.43 -14.33 -37.24
CA ASP A 49 32.51 -13.19 -38.17
C ASP A 49 31.12 -12.69 -38.58
N ASP A 50 30.15 -13.60 -38.79
CA ASP A 50 28.76 -13.20 -39.03
C ASP A 50 28.21 -12.37 -37.85
N TRP A 51 28.47 -12.79 -36.61
CA TRP A 51 28.05 -12.05 -35.42
C TRP A 51 28.74 -10.70 -35.29
N LYS A 52 30.05 -10.62 -35.54
CA LYS A 52 30.79 -9.34 -35.53
C LYS A 52 30.25 -8.38 -36.57
N GLN A 53 30.02 -8.87 -37.79
CA GLN A 53 29.44 -8.07 -38.87
C GLN A 53 28.06 -7.54 -38.48
N LEU A 54 27.21 -8.40 -37.92
CA LEU A 54 25.88 -8.02 -37.47
C LEU A 54 25.90 -6.99 -36.34
N ILE A 55 26.82 -7.11 -35.38
CA ILE A 55 26.98 -6.14 -34.28
C ILE A 55 27.45 -4.78 -34.83
N THR A 56 28.39 -4.77 -35.77
CA THR A 56 28.84 -3.54 -36.45
C THR A 56 27.69 -2.91 -37.23
N GLU A 57 26.92 -3.71 -37.97
CA GLU A 57 25.75 -3.23 -38.71
C GLU A 57 24.69 -2.65 -37.76
N ALA A 58 24.40 -3.32 -36.65
CA ALA A 58 23.46 -2.87 -35.63
C ALA A 58 23.82 -1.46 -35.12
N ALA A 59 25.08 -1.23 -34.76
CA ALA A 59 25.55 0.08 -34.34
C ALA A 59 25.39 1.13 -35.46
N ALA A 60 25.72 0.79 -36.71
CA ALA A 60 25.62 1.69 -37.85
C ALA A 60 24.17 2.12 -38.17
N ILE A 61 23.19 1.25 -37.92
CA ILE A 61 21.76 1.55 -38.17
C ILE A 61 21.05 2.19 -36.97
N GLY A 62 21.77 2.50 -35.89
CA GLY A 62 21.25 3.26 -34.75
C GLY A 62 20.74 2.41 -33.57
N VAL A 63 21.08 1.12 -33.51
CA VAL A 63 20.91 0.31 -32.29
C VAL A 63 21.82 0.88 -31.21
N ARG A 64 21.33 1.00 -29.98
CA ARG A 64 22.08 1.56 -28.85
C ARG A 64 22.58 0.49 -27.89
N LYS A 65 21.80 -0.58 -27.72
CA LYS A 65 22.06 -1.64 -26.74
C LYS A 65 21.86 -3.02 -27.34
N VAL A 66 22.77 -3.94 -27.03
CA VAL A 66 22.64 -5.36 -27.36
C VAL A 66 22.62 -6.21 -26.10
N GLN A 67 21.82 -7.27 -26.10
CA GLN A 67 21.77 -8.25 -25.03
C GLN A 67 22.25 -9.60 -25.55
N PHE A 68 23.33 -10.12 -24.99
CA PHE A 68 23.77 -11.49 -25.26
C PHE A 68 22.94 -12.46 -24.44
N ILE A 69 22.28 -13.37 -25.15
CA ILE A 69 21.44 -14.43 -24.59
C ILE A 69 21.83 -15.76 -25.24
N GLY A 70 21.08 -16.81 -24.91
CA GLY A 70 21.26 -18.12 -25.52
C GLY A 70 20.38 -19.15 -24.82
N GLY A 71 20.77 -20.40 -24.95
CA GLY A 71 20.82 -21.24 -23.77
C GLY A 71 21.56 -20.51 -22.65
N GLU A 72 22.89 -20.61 -22.61
CA GLU A 72 23.74 -19.80 -21.74
C GLU A 72 24.80 -19.08 -22.59
N PRO A 73 24.79 -17.74 -22.71
CA PRO A 73 25.73 -17.04 -23.60
C PRO A 73 27.19 -17.27 -23.23
N THR A 74 27.50 -17.41 -21.93
CA THR A 74 28.87 -17.60 -21.43
C THR A 74 29.49 -18.96 -21.81
N VAL A 75 28.73 -19.90 -22.38
CA VAL A 75 29.28 -21.16 -22.92
C VAL A 75 29.67 -21.09 -24.39
N HIS A 76 29.37 -19.99 -25.08
CA HIS A 76 29.81 -19.80 -26.46
C HIS A 76 31.34 -19.59 -26.48
N PRO A 77 32.09 -20.29 -27.36
CA PRO A 77 33.56 -20.22 -27.37
C PRO A 77 34.09 -18.79 -27.57
N ASP A 78 33.40 -17.99 -28.39
CA ASP A 78 33.78 -16.60 -28.68
C ASP A 78 33.00 -15.55 -27.87
N PHE A 79 32.34 -15.93 -26.76
CA PHE A 79 31.52 -15.01 -25.98
C PHE A 79 32.24 -13.69 -25.64
N SER A 80 33.42 -13.76 -25.01
CA SER A 80 34.19 -12.57 -24.62
C SER A 80 34.61 -11.72 -25.84
N HIS A 81 34.98 -12.36 -26.94
CA HIS A 81 35.34 -11.66 -28.18
C HIS A 81 34.16 -10.87 -28.75
N LEU A 82 32.96 -11.44 -28.72
CA LEU A 82 31.75 -10.77 -29.21
C LEU A 82 31.33 -9.60 -28.31
N VAL A 83 31.45 -9.73 -26.98
CA VAL A 83 31.18 -8.63 -26.05
C VAL A 83 32.17 -7.48 -26.26
N HIS A 84 33.47 -7.77 -26.36
CA HIS A 84 34.47 -6.73 -26.65
C HIS A 84 34.21 -6.03 -27.98
N HIS A 85 33.80 -6.77 -29.01
CA HIS A 85 33.44 -6.19 -30.31
C HIS A 85 32.23 -5.27 -30.24
N ALA A 86 31.21 -5.62 -29.45
CA ALA A 86 30.04 -4.77 -29.22
C ALA A 86 30.42 -3.48 -28.49
N LEU A 87 31.24 -3.58 -27.44
CA LEU A 87 31.75 -2.42 -26.71
C LEU A 87 32.60 -1.49 -27.60
N ALA A 88 33.48 -2.07 -28.42
CA ALA A 88 34.31 -1.33 -29.38
C ALA A 88 33.47 -0.65 -30.47
N SER A 89 32.32 -1.23 -30.81
CA SER A 89 31.32 -0.65 -31.73
C SER A 89 30.46 0.43 -31.07
N GLY A 90 30.72 0.77 -29.80
CA GLY A 90 30.07 1.86 -29.06
C GLY A 90 28.77 1.50 -28.36
N LEU A 91 28.33 0.24 -28.45
CA LEU A 91 27.06 -0.24 -27.90
C LEU A 91 27.12 -0.46 -26.38
N ASP A 92 25.99 -0.27 -25.72
CA ASP A 92 25.79 -0.78 -24.36
C ASP A 92 25.50 -2.29 -24.42
N VAL A 93 26.04 -3.04 -23.47
CA VAL A 93 25.92 -4.49 -23.44
C VAL A 93 25.16 -4.95 -22.20
N GLN A 94 24.21 -5.86 -22.39
CA GLN A 94 23.63 -6.65 -21.31
C GLN A 94 23.93 -8.13 -21.53
N VAL A 95 24.29 -8.86 -20.48
CA VAL A 95 24.50 -10.32 -20.54
C VAL A 95 23.42 -10.98 -19.72
N TYR A 96 22.54 -11.77 -20.37
CA TYR A 96 21.52 -12.56 -19.68
C TYR A 96 22.08 -13.96 -19.41
N SER A 97 22.53 -14.21 -18.19
CA SER A 97 23.15 -15.48 -17.78
C SER A 97 22.35 -16.14 -16.67
N ASN A 98 22.29 -17.47 -16.65
CA ASN A 98 21.75 -18.23 -15.52
C ASN A 98 22.62 -18.13 -14.25
N LEU A 99 23.81 -17.54 -14.36
CA LEU A 99 24.81 -17.37 -13.30
C LEU A 99 25.11 -18.67 -12.54
N TYR A 100 24.87 -19.84 -13.12
CA TYR A 100 25.11 -21.12 -12.47
C TYR A 100 26.62 -21.43 -12.42
N ARG A 101 27.34 -21.18 -13.50
CA ARG A 101 28.80 -21.32 -13.56
C ARG A 101 29.41 -20.16 -14.33
N VAL A 102 29.97 -19.21 -13.59
CA VAL A 102 30.69 -18.06 -14.15
C VAL A 102 32.19 -18.33 -14.06
N LYS A 103 32.91 -18.24 -15.18
CA LYS A 103 34.37 -18.35 -15.17
C LYS A 103 34.99 -17.09 -14.57
N PRO A 104 36.16 -17.20 -13.90
CA PRO A 104 36.86 -16.03 -13.35
C PRO A 104 37.09 -14.91 -14.38
N GLU A 105 37.49 -15.27 -15.60
CA GLU A 105 37.76 -14.34 -16.71
C GLU A 105 36.55 -13.49 -17.14
N HIS A 106 35.31 -13.93 -16.85
CA HIS A 106 34.12 -13.16 -17.21
C HIS A 106 33.82 -12.03 -16.21
N TRP A 107 34.36 -12.07 -14.99
CA TRP A 107 34.09 -11.03 -14.00
C TRP A 107 34.71 -9.69 -14.39
N GLU A 108 35.94 -9.70 -14.92
CA GLU A 108 36.58 -8.50 -15.46
C GLU A 108 35.76 -7.86 -16.60
N LEU A 109 35.12 -8.70 -17.42
CA LEU A 109 34.24 -8.25 -18.49
C LEU A 109 32.95 -7.61 -17.93
N PHE A 110 32.39 -8.17 -16.87
CA PHE A 110 31.14 -7.69 -16.26
C PHE A 110 31.31 -6.39 -15.47
N GLU A 111 32.52 -6.10 -14.99
CA GLU A 111 32.85 -4.85 -14.29
C GLU A 111 32.98 -3.64 -15.24
N HIS A 112 33.00 -3.86 -16.55
CA HIS A 112 33.07 -2.76 -17.52
C HIS A 112 31.84 -1.83 -17.41
N PRO A 113 31.98 -0.48 -17.39
CA PRO A 113 30.88 0.45 -17.11
C PRO A 113 29.67 0.37 -18.06
N LYS A 114 29.91 -0.07 -19.30
CA LYS A 114 28.86 -0.28 -20.31
C LYS A 114 28.28 -1.70 -20.33
N VAL A 115 28.65 -2.54 -19.37
CA VAL A 115 28.16 -3.93 -19.24
C VAL A 115 27.22 -4.02 -18.05
N SER A 116 26.09 -4.67 -18.25
CA SER A 116 25.10 -4.99 -17.21
C SER A 116 24.75 -6.47 -17.23
N LEU A 117 24.42 -7.03 -16.07
CA LEU A 117 23.99 -8.42 -15.93
C LEU A 117 22.47 -8.51 -15.79
N ALA A 118 21.90 -9.54 -16.40
CA ALA A 118 20.55 -10.02 -16.14
C ALA A 118 20.61 -11.52 -15.81
N THR A 119 19.80 -11.99 -14.87
CA THR A 119 19.75 -13.41 -14.51
C THR A 119 18.34 -13.85 -14.11
N SER A 120 18.10 -15.15 -14.09
CA SER A 120 16.85 -15.74 -13.61
C SER A 120 17.03 -16.44 -12.26
N TYR A 121 16.10 -16.21 -11.34
CA TYR A 121 16.06 -16.81 -10.00
C TYR A 121 14.64 -17.24 -9.69
N TYR A 122 14.42 -18.47 -9.21
CA TYR A 122 13.05 -19.04 -9.23
C TYR A 122 12.40 -19.17 -7.84
N SER A 123 13.16 -19.45 -6.79
CA SER A 123 12.65 -19.60 -5.43
C SER A 123 13.78 -19.36 -4.43
N ASP A 124 13.45 -18.93 -3.20
CA ASP A 124 14.34 -18.89 -2.03
C ASP A 124 14.61 -20.30 -1.47
N VAL A 125 13.80 -21.28 -1.86
CA VAL A 125 13.97 -22.69 -1.50
C VAL A 125 14.75 -23.41 -2.60
N ALA A 126 15.87 -24.02 -2.21
CA ALA A 126 16.77 -24.71 -3.14
C ALA A 126 16.05 -25.80 -3.95
N GLU A 127 15.22 -26.61 -3.31
CA GLU A 127 14.48 -27.70 -3.97
C GLU A 127 13.52 -27.18 -5.05
N GLU A 128 12.83 -26.08 -4.78
CA GLU A 128 11.93 -25.42 -5.73
C GLU A 128 12.70 -24.86 -6.93
N HIS A 129 13.78 -24.12 -6.67
CA HIS A 129 14.61 -23.55 -7.72
C HIS A 129 15.23 -24.66 -8.59
N GLU A 130 15.77 -25.72 -7.99
CA GLU A 130 16.40 -26.84 -8.69
C GLU A 130 15.40 -27.68 -9.48
N ARG A 131 14.15 -27.77 -9.02
CA ARG A 131 13.05 -28.36 -9.78
C ARG A 131 12.79 -27.59 -11.07
N VAL A 132 12.88 -26.25 -11.03
CA VAL A 132 12.70 -25.39 -12.20
C VAL A 132 13.87 -25.50 -13.17
N THR A 133 15.11 -25.50 -12.67
CA THR A 133 16.32 -25.52 -13.53
C THR A 133 16.69 -26.90 -14.06
N GLY A 134 16.18 -27.95 -13.41
CA GLY A 134 16.52 -29.35 -13.72
C GLY A 134 17.95 -29.72 -13.32
N ARG A 135 18.57 -29.01 -12.37
CA ARG A 135 19.96 -29.27 -11.94
C ARG A 135 20.18 -29.03 -10.45
N LYS A 136 20.56 -30.09 -9.73
CA LYS A 136 20.98 -29.99 -8.33
C LYS A 136 22.20 -29.08 -8.15
N GLY A 137 22.19 -28.26 -7.11
CA GLY A 137 23.20 -27.26 -6.80
C GLY A 137 23.05 -25.95 -7.58
N SER A 138 22.05 -25.80 -8.45
CA SER A 138 21.90 -24.56 -9.23
C SER A 138 21.53 -23.37 -8.36
N HIS A 139 20.67 -23.58 -7.37
CA HIS A 139 20.24 -22.52 -6.45
C HIS A 139 21.43 -21.88 -5.72
N ALA A 140 22.23 -22.70 -5.04
CA ALA A 140 23.36 -22.22 -4.25
C ALA A 140 24.41 -21.50 -5.11
N ALA A 141 24.69 -22.02 -6.31
CA ALA A 141 25.68 -21.43 -7.21
C ALA A 141 25.19 -20.13 -7.86
N THR A 142 23.94 -20.08 -8.34
CA THR A 142 23.34 -18.85 -8.89
C THR A 142 23.27 -17.76 -7.82
N ARG A 143 22.82 -18.10 -6.61
CA ARG A 143 22.79 -17.16 -5.47
C ARG A 143 24.18 -16.65 -5.11
N ALA A 144 25.19 -17.51 -5.03
CA ALA A 144 26.56 -17.10 -4.74
C ALA A 144 27.11 -16.13 -5.79
N ASN A 145 26.83 -16.35 -7.07
CA ASN A 145 27.25 -15.46 -8.15
C ASN A 145 26.45 -14.15 -8.19
N ILE A 146 25.18 -14.13 -7.77
CA ILE A 146 24.42 -12.89 -7.54
C ILE A 146 25.11 -12.04 -6.47
N VAL A 147 25.46 -12.63 -5.33
CA VAL A 147 26.20 -11.94 -4.26
C VAL A 147 27.55 -11.42 -4.77
N GLN A 148 28.25 -12.23 -5.58
CA GLN A 148 29.54 -11.84 -6.16
C GLN A 148 29.43 -10.65 -7.12
N ALA A 149 28.36 -10.59 -7.93
CA ALA A 149 28.09 -9.46 -8.81
C ALA A 149 27.82 -8.17 -8.02
N LEU A 150 27.05 -8.27 -6.94
CA LEU A 150 26.73 -7.14 -6.06
C LEU A 150 27.97 -6.61 -5.34
N GLN A 151 28.84 -7.50 -4.84
CA GLN A 151 30.10 -7.12 -4.19
C GLN A 151 31.05 -6.36 -5.12
N ARG A 152 30.99 -6.65 -6.42
CA ARG A 152 31.79 -5.98 -7.46
C ARG A 152 31.13 -4.71 -8.01
N GLY A 153 29.93 -4.36 -7.54
CA GLY A 153 29.19 -3.20 -8.03
C GLY A 153 28.69 -3.35 -9.48
N VAL A 154 28.58 -4.58 -10.00
CA VAL A 154 28.09 -4.83 -11.35
C VAL A 154 26.58 -4.55 -11.40
N PRO A 155 26.09 -3.72 -12.34
CA PRO A 155 24.65 -3.48 -12.49
C PRO A 155 23.91 -4.80 -12.77
N LEU A 156 23.04 -5.22 -11.85
CA LEU A 156 22.37 -6.53 -11.90
C LEU A 156 20.85 -6.40 -11.88
N GLN A 157 20.21 -7.07 -12.84
CA GLN A 157 18.78 -7.30 -12.91
C GLN A 157 18.46 -8.79 -12.68
N VAL A 158 17.45 -9.09 -11.86
CA VAL A 158 17.02 -10.47 -11.61
C VAL A 158 15.55 -10.65 -12.00
N GLY A 159 15.26 -11.64 -12.83
CA GLY A 159 13.91 -12.05 -13.20
C GLY A 159 13.48 -13.32 -12.46
N ILE A 160 12.31 -13.29 -11.85
CA ILE A 160 11.65 -14.43 -11.25
C ILE A 160 10.53 -14.86 -12.17
N VAL A 161 10.49 -16.14 -12.54
CA VAL A 161 9.39 -16.70 -13.34
C VAL A 161 8.64 -17.70 -12.49
N GLU A 162 7.35 -17.46 -12.28
CA GLU A 162 6.41 -18.40 -11.65
C GLU A 162 6.12 -19.55 -12.64
N VAL A 163 6.51 -20.77 -12.26
CA VAL A 163 6.43 -21.98 -13.10
C VAL A 163 5.37 -22.96 -12.61
N PHE A 164 5.07 -22.96 -11.31
CA PHE A 164 4.08 -23.83 -10.70
C PHE A 164 3.34 -23.12 -9.56
N GLU A 165 2.13 -23.59 -9.27
CA GLU A 165 1.32 -23.08 -8.17
C GLU A 165 2.00 -23.31 -6.81
N GLY A 166 2.00 -22.28 -5.96
CA GLY A 166 2.64 -22.31 -4.65
C GLY A 166 4.15 -22.06 -4.66
N GLN A 167 4.75 -21.72 -5.82
CA GLN A 167 6.15 -21.29 -5.88
C GLN A 167 6.37 -20.04 -5.03
N ARG A 168 7.44 -20.04 -4.22
CA ARG A 168 7.76 -18.94 -3.30
C ARG A 168 8.41 -17.74 -4.00
N THR A 169 7.76 -17.22 -5.03
CA THR A 169 8.26 -16.12 -5.86
C THR A 169 8.35 -14.79 -5.08
N ALA A 170 7.45 -14.55 -4.13
CA ALA A 170 7.48 -13.36 -3.28
C ALA A 170 8.67 -13.38 -2.31
N GLN A 171 8.94 -14.53 -1.69
CA GLN A 171 10.05 -14.71 -0.76
C GLN A 171 11.39 -14.71 -1.50
N ALA A 172 11.45 -15.30 -2.69
CA ALA A 172 12.60 -15.16 -3.59
C ALA A 172 12.87 -13.69 -3.95
N ARG A 173 11.83 -12.88 -4.14
CA ARG A 173 11.96 -11.44 -4.39
C ARG A 173 12.49 -10.71 -3.15
N GLU A 174 11.94 -10.99 -1.98
CA GLU A 174 12.42 -10.41 -0.70
C GLU A 174 13.89 -10.76 -0.46
N GLU A 175 14.28 -12.02 -0.63
CA GLU A 175 15.67 -12.45 -0.48
C GLU A 175 16.62 -11.67 -1.41
N LEU A 176 16.25 -11.48 -2.67
CA LEU A 176 17.08 -10.74 -3.62
C LEU A 176 17.19 -9.25 -3.25
N LEU A 177 16.10 -8.65 -2.77
CA LEU A 177 16.11 -7.26 -2.28
C LEU A 177 17.01 -7.12 -1.04
N ASP A 178 16.93 -8.07 -0.10
CA ASP A 178 17.76 -8.11 1.10
C ASP A 178 19.24 -8.33 0.78
N LEU A 179 19.56 -9.09 -0.27
CA LEU A 179 20.92 -9.24 -0.77
C LEU A 179 21.46 -7.95 -1.40
N GLY A 180 20.60 -7.00 -1.77
CA GLY A 180 20.95 -5.71 -2.36
C GLY A 180 20.69 -5.58 -3.87
N VAL A 181 19.94 -6.52 -4.47
CA VAL A 181 19.51 -6.40 -5.87
C VAL A 181 18.47 -5.29 -5.99
N ARG A 182 18.74 -4.28 -6.83
CA ARG A 182 17.83 -3.12 -6.99
C ARG A 182 16.69 -3.37 -7.98
N THR A 183 16.91 -4.25 -8.96
CA THR A 183 15.95 -4.49 -10.05
C THR A 183 15.53 -5.94 -10.06
N VAL A 184 14.37 -6.23 -9.46
CA VAL A 184 13.78 -7.58 -9.42
C VAL A 184 12.39 -7.55 -10.05
N ASN A 185 12.20 -8.39 -11.08
CA ASN A 185 10.94 -8.52 -11.81
C ASN A 185 10.32 -9.90 -11.58
N VAL A 186 8.99 -10.00 -11.51
CA VAL A 186 8.28 -11.27 -11.44
C VAL A 186 7.41 -11.42 -12.70
N ASP A 187 7.50 -12.55 -13.37
CA ASP A 187 6.77 -12.91 -14.59
C ASP A 187 6.24 -14.34 -14.48
N ARG A 188 5.47 -14.79 -15.48
CA ARG A 188 4.90 -16.14 -15.59
C ARG A 188 5.40 -16.84 -16.85
N VAL A 189 5.36 -18.17 -16.85
CA VAL A 189 5.70 -18.95 -18.05
C VAL A 189 4.75 -18.60 -19.20
N ARG A 190 5.32 -18.24 -20.35
CA ARG A 190 4.58 -18.08 -21.61
C ARG A 190 4.56 -19.42 -22.35
N SER A 191 3.50 -19.67 -23.12
CA SER A 191 3.33 -20.90 -23.91
C SER A 191 4.25 -20.91 -25.14
N VAL A 192 5.57 -20.92 -24.92
CA VAL A 192 6.62 -20.92 -25.94
C VAL A 192 7.70 -21.93 -25.55
N GLY A 193 8.28 -22.61 -26.54
CA GLY A 193 9.38 -23.55 -26.29
C GLY A 193 8.94 -24.77 -25.48
N ARG A 194 9.60 -25.01 -24.34
CA ARG A 194 9.23 -26.11 -23.41
C ARG A 194 8.08 -25.75 -22.47
N GLY A 195 7.70 -24.48 -22.36
CA GLY A 195 6.49 -24.06 -21.63
C GLY A 195 5.21 -24.15 -22.45
N GLN A 196 5.29 -24.70 -23.66
CA GLN A 196 4.19 -24.74 -24.62
C GLN A 196 3.06 -25.66 -24.14
N VAL A 197 1.90 -25.07 -23.87
CA VAL A 197 0.65 -25.76 -23.52
C VAL A 197 -0.41 -25.64 -24.63
N HIS A 198 -0.26 -24.66 -25.51
CA HIS A 198 -1.04 -24.47 -26.74
C HIS A 198 -0.16 -23.94 -27.88
N VAL A 199 -0.69 -23.85 -29.11
CA VAL A 199 0.02 -23.25 -30.24
C VAL A 199 0.27 -21.76 -29.97
N PRO A 200 1.53 -21.26 -30.06
CA PRO A 200 1.83 -19.85 -29.81
C PRO A 200 1.17 -18.93 -30.84
N SER A 201 0.61 -17.82 -30.38
CA SER A 201 -0.06 -16.81 -31.22
C SER A 201 0.37 -15.39 -30.87
N THR A 202 0.10 -14.43 -31.76
CA THR A 202 0.42 -13.01 -31.51
C THR A 202 -0.32 -12.42 -30.29
N LYS A 203 -1.43 -13.06 -29.85
CA LYS A 203 -2.18 -12.68 -28.64
C LYS A 203 -1.43 -13.01 -27.34
N ASP A 204 -0.48 -13.94 -27.39
CA ASP A 204 0.31 -14.38 -26.24
C ASP A 204 1.54 -13.49 -25.99
N LEU A 205 1.75 -12.50 -26.86
CA LEU A 205 2.86 -11.55 -26.79
C LEU A 205 2.51 -10.33 -25.93
N CYS A 206 3.52 -9.73 -25.29
CA CYS A 206 3.34 -8.63 -24.34
C CYS A 206 2.91 -7.28 -24.96
N GLY A 207 2.75 -7.19 -26.29
CA GLY A 207 2.41 -5.97 -27.02
C GLY A 207 3.59 -5.02 -27.31
N ARG A 208 4.78 -5.28 -26.73
CA ARG A 208 6.04 -4.55 -27.01
C ARG A 208 6.97 -5.25 -28.00
N CYS A 209 6.53 -6.39 -28.54
CA CYS A 209 7.29 -7.10 -29.57
C CYS A 209 7.35 -6.25 -30.85
N ALA A 210 8.52 -6.16 -31.48
CA ALA A 210 8.77 -5.18 -32.55
C ALA A 210 8.46 -3.72 -32.16
N ASP A 211 8.52 -3.37 -30.86
CA ASP A 211 8.47 -1.99 -30.33
C ASP A 211 9.83 -1.58 -29.81
N GLY A 212 10.65 -0.92 -30.63
CA GLY A 212 12.01 -0.53 -30.25
C GLY A 212 12.96 -1.70 -29.91
N ARG A 213 12.53 -2.96 -30.09
CA ARG A 213 13.32 -4.17 -29.86
C ARG A 213 13.12 -5.25 -30.93
N ALA A 214 14.14 -6.10 -31.11
CA ALA A 214 14.09 -7.31 -31.93
C ALA A 214 15.03 -8.38 -31.36
N ALA A 215 14.88 -9.64 -31.81
CA ALA A 215 15.79 -10.72 -31.46
C ALA A 215 16.34 -11.43 -32.69
N ILE A 216 17.62 -11.80 -32.64
CA ILE A 216 18.35 -12.52 -33.68
C ILE A 216 18.64 -13.93 -33.16
N MET A 217 18.18 -14.94 -33.90
CA MET A 217 18.37 -16.35 -33.54
C MET A 217 19.76 -16.86 -33.97
N THR A 218 20.12 -18.06 -33.52
CA THR A 218 21.42 -18.70 -33.77
C THR A 218 21.74 -18.94 -35.26
N ASP A 219 20.76 -18.82 -36.14
CA ASP A 219 20.87 -18.99 -37.60
C ASP A 219 20.76 -17.68 -38.39
N GLY A 220 20.71 -16.54 -37.68
CA GLY A 220 20.53 -15.21 -38.27
C GLY A 220 19.06 -14.81 -38.46
N THR A 221 18.10 -15.68 -38.15
CA THR A 221 16.68 -15.34 -38.27
C THR A 221 16.31 -14.18 -37.35
N VAL A 222 15.65 -13.17 -37.91
CA VAL A 222 15.15 -12.00 -37.18
C VAL A 222 13.73 -12.25 -36.74
N THR A 223 13.44 -11.89 -35.48
CA THR A 223 12.14 -12.05 -34.85
C THR A 223 11.78 -10.82 -34.00
N PRO A 224 10.50 -10.53 -33.74
CA PRO A 224 10.06 -9.35 -32.96
C PRO A 224 10.57 -9.28 -31.52
N CYS A 225 10.85 -10.44 -30.91
CA CYS A 225 11.58 -10.64 -29.65
C CYS A 225 11.81 -12.14 -29.44
N VAL A 226 12.54 -12.53 -28.40
CA VAL A 226 12.80 -13.95 -28.07
C VAL A 226 11.56 -14.83 -27.89
N LEU A 227 10.46 -14.28 -27.35
CA LEU A 227 9.19 -14.99 -27.17
C LEU A 227 8.37 -15.03 -28.47
N GLY A 228 8.57 -14.05 -29.35
CA GLY A 228 7.96 -13.96 -30.68
C GLY A 228 8.70 -14.78 -31.74
N ARG A 229 9.51 -15.77 -31.34
CA ARG A 229 10.37 -16.55 -32.26
C ARG A 229 9.64 -17.36 -33.33
N PHE A 230 8.33 -17.55 -33.16
CA PHE A 230 7.43 -18.14 -34.16
C PHE A 230 7.05 -17.15 -35.28
N LEU A 231 7.35 -15.86 -35.13
CA LEU A 231 7.12 -14.79 -36.11
C LEU A 231 8.45 -14.43 -36.78
N GLN A 232 8.84 -15.18 -37.80
CA GLN A 232 10.08 -14.92 -38.54
C GLN A 232 9.89 -13.79 -39.54
N THR A 233 10.73 -12.75 -39.47
CA THR A 233 10.57 -11.51 -40.25
C THR A 233 11.60 -11.33 -41.37
N GLY A 234 12.67 -12.12 -41.37
CA GLY A 234 13.77 -12.07 -42.34
C GLY A 234 15.02 -12.75 -41.77
N ASN A 235 16.16 -12.68 -42.48
CA ASN A 235 17.42 -13.22 -41.97
C ASN A 235 18.55 -12.18 -42.09
N ALA A 236 19.13 -11.81 -40.95
CA ALA A 236 20.18 -10.80 -40.87
C ALA A 236 21.49 -11.23 -41.53
N LYS A 237 21.76 -12.54 -41.63
CA LYS A 237 22.96 -13.08 -42.28
C LYS A 237 22.89 -12.96 -43.80
N THR A 238 21.73 -13.21 -44.40
CA THR A 238 21.57 -13.17 -45.86
C THR A 238 21.15 -11.79 -46.37
N ASP A 239 20.27 -11.11 -45.63
CA ASP A 239 19.58 -9.91 -46.12
C ASP A 239 20.20 -8.62 -45.53
N GLY A 240 20.87 -8.71 -44.37
CA GLY A 240 21.31 -7.56 -43.57
C GLY A 240 20.18 -6.97 -42.70
N LEU A 241 20.54 -6.46 -41.52
CA LEU A 241 19.60 -5.85 -40.56
C LEU A 241 18.82 -4.67 -41.16
N ALA A 242 19.50 -3.81 -41.93
CA ALA A 242 18.87 -2.64 -42.53
C ALA A 242 17.74 -3.04 -43.50
N ALA A 243 17.97 -4.06 -44.32
CA ALA A 243 16.97 -4.54 -45.27
C ALA A 243 15.78 -5.21 -44.56
N VAL A 244 16.05 -6.01 -43.53
CA VAL A 244 15.00 -6.69 -42.76
C VAL A 244 14.09 -5.69 -42.05
N PHE A 245 14.64 -4.71 -41.33
CA PHE A 245 13.83 -3.74 -40.58
C PHE A 245 13.08 -2.75 -41.48
N ASN A 246 13.60 -2.45 -42.67
CA ASN A 246 12.90 -1.66 -43.68
C ASN A 246 11.93 -2.51 -44.55
N GLY A 247 11.94 -3.83 -44.39
CA GLY A 247 11.17 -4.76 -45.20
C GLY A 247 9.69 -4.78 -44.83
N LYS A 248 8.84 -5.02 -45.84
CA LYS A 248 7.38 -5.14 -45.66
C LYS A 248 7.00 -6.21 -44.63
N ARG A 249 7.73 -7.34 -44.60
CA ARG A 249 7.47 -8.45 -43.67
C ARG A 249 7.67 -8.06 -42.20
N TRP A 250 8.64 -7.20 -41.90
CA TRP A 250 8.83 -6.63 -40.55
C TRP A 250 7.65 -5.71 -40.18
N ALA A 251 7.25 -4.81 -41.10
CA ALA A 251 6.12 -3.92 -40.89
C ALA A 251 4.80 -4.67 -40.67
N ASP A 252 4.51 -5.68 -41.51
CA ASP A 252 3.30 -6.51 -41.42
C ASP A 252 3.29 -7.30 -40.10
N THR A 253 4.44 -7.84 -39.69
CA THR A 253 4.56 -8.57 -38.41
C THR A 253 4.36 -7.63 -37.23
N ALA A 254 4.99 -6.45 -37.24
CA ALA A 254 4.84 -5.45 -36.19
C ALA A 254 3.39 -4.94 -36.08
N ALA A 255 2.67 -4.83 -37.20
CA ALA A 255 1.25 -4.48 -37.23
C ALA A 255 0.34 -5.62 -36.75
N SER A 256 0.74 -6.88 -36.95
CA SER A 256 -0.02 -8.06 -36.52
C SER A 256 0.01 -8.30 -35.00
N ILE A 257 0.91 -7.63 -34.29
CA ILE A 257 1.08 -7.73 -32.84
C ILE A 257 0.20 -6.65 -32.19
N PRO A 258 -0.83 -7.03 -31.40
CA PRO A 258 -1.70 -6.05 -30.76
C PRO A 258 -0.91 -5.10 -29.86
N ARG A 259 -0.87 -3.81 -30.22
CA ARG A 259 -0.25 -2.77 -29.39
C ARG A 259 -1.15 -2.48 -28.19
N ARG A 260 -0.57 -2.38 -26.99
CA ARG A 260 -1.28 -1.84 -25.83
C ARG A 260 -1.14 -0.31 -25.88
N SER A 261 -2.24 0.44 -25.87
CA SER A 261 -2.21 1.91 -25.96
C SER A 261 -1.44 2.52 -24.80
N ALA A 262 -0.54 3.47 -25.10
CA ALA A 262 0.03 4.36 -24.08
C ALA A 262 -1.07 5.29 -23.54
N PRO A 263 -1.03 5.69 -22.26
CA PRO A 263 -1.92 6.74 -21.77
C PRO A 263 -1.46 8.08 -22.36
N THR A 264 -2.34 8.73 -23.12
CA THR A 264 -2.19 10.13 -23.53
C THR A 264 -2.69 11.04 -22.41
N VAL A 265 -1.81 11.90 -21.88
CA VAL A 265 -1.97 13.35 -21.60
C VAL A 265 -0.75 13.79 -20.76
N GLY A 266 0.02 14.75 -21.28
CA GLY A 266 1.11 15.43 -20.55
C GLY A 266 2.50 15.37 -21.21
N CYS A 267 2.69 16.00 -22.37
CA CYS A 267 4.02 16.20 -22.96
C CYS A 267 4.71 17.45 -22.38
N THR A 268 5.99 17.30 -22.02
CA THR A 268 7.02 18.33 -22.26
C THR A 268 8.03 17.77 -23.28
N PRO A 269 8.69 18.62 -24.09
CA PRO A 269 9.42 18.18 -25.28
C PRO A 269 10.62 17.29 -24.96
N ALA A 270 11.01 16.50 -25.96
CA ALA A 270 12.16 15.63 -25.94
C ALA A 270 13.47 16.43 -26.04
N ASP A 271 13.98 16.91 -24.90
CA ASP A 271 15.36 17.37 -24.78
C ASP A 271 16.01 16.90 -23.46
N SER A 272 17.12 16.17 -23.63
CA SER A 272 18.06 15.64 -22.64
C SER A 272 17.69 14.32 -21.91
N ASN A 273 18.56 13.32 -22.12
CA ASN A 273 18.68 12.00 -21.47
C ASN A 273 17.72 10.86 -21.86
N ASP A 274 17.40 10.77 -23.16
CA ASP A 274 17.53 9.55 -23.98
C ASP A 274 17.48 8.15 -23.30
N CYS A 275 16.31 7.86 -22.70
CA CYS A 275 15.61 6.56 -22.70
C CYS A 275 16.23 5.39 -21.89
N ASP A 276 16.08 5.46 -20.56
CA ASP A 276 16.22 4.34 -19.62
C ASP A 276 14.91 3.51 -19.55
N PRO A 277 14.88 2.16 -19.71
CA PRO A 277 13.65 1.36 -19.58
C PRO A 277 13.21 1.13 -18.12
N ALA A 278 13.75 1.88 -17.15
CA ALA A 278 13.39 1.86 -15.75
C ALA A 278 12.01 2.49 -15.48
N ASN A 279 10.93 1.74 -15.77
CA ASN A 279 9.61 1.75 -15.08
C ASN A 279 8.52 1.20 -16.00
N THR A 280 8.44 -0.11 -16.18
CA THR A 280 7.15 -0.70 -16.56
C THR A 280 7.05 -2.17 -16.16
N GLU A 281 6.02 -2.48 -15.37
CA GLU A 281 5.59 -3.85 -15.08
C GLU A 281 5.16 -4.56 -16.37
N ALA A 282 5.56 -5.82 -16.51
CA ALA A 282 5.03 -6.73 -17.51
C ALA A 282 3.55 -6.99 -17.21
N CYS A 283 2.75 -7.00 -18.26
CA CYS A 283 1.30 -6.83 -18.20
C CYS A 283 0.64 -8.18 -18.54
N ASP A 284 -0.06 -8.81 -17.60
CA ASP A 284 -0.75 -10.09 -17.79
C ASP A 284 -1.86 -10.02 -18.87
N PRO A 285 -2.24 -11.15 -19.50
CA PRO A 285 -3.36 -11.22 -20.45
C PRO A 285 -4.72 -11.37 -19.74
N ALA A 286 -5.74 -10.70 -20.27
CA ALA A 286 -7.12 -10.80 -19.80
C ALA A 286 -7.81 -12.04 -20.38
N TYR A 287 -8.30 -12.93 -19.53
CA TYR A 287 -9.59 -13.57 -19.80
C TYR A 287 -10.68 -12.55 -19.46
N GLN A 288 -11.65 -12.47 -20.36
CA GLN A 288 -12.72 -11.46 -20.35
C GLN A 288 -13.54 -11.54 -19.05
N ASP A 289 -13.60 -10.42 -18.33
CA ASP A 289 -14.81 -10.00 -17.64
C ASP A 289 -14.92 -8.48 -17.78
N GLU A 290 -16.00 -8.00 -18.40
CA GLU A 290 -16.12 -6.68 -19.04
C GLU A 290 -16.33 -5.50 -18.06
N ARG A 291 -15.65 -5.43 -16.91
CA ARG A 291 -16.01 -4.48 -15.83
C ARG A 291 -14.93 -3.58 -15.21
N SER A 292 -13.80 -3.30 -15.85
CA SER A 292 -12.86 -2.31 -15.25
C SER A 292 -12.11 -1.47 -16.28
N ARG A 293 -12.66 -0.28 -16.58
CA ARG A 293 -11.90 0.85 -17.12
C ARG A 293 -11.09 1.46 -15.97
N GLY A 294 -9.75 1.43 -16.06
CA GLY A 294 -8.84 2.31 -15.31
C GLY A 294 -8.38 1.83 -13.92
N THR A 295 -7.50 0.84 -13.82
CA THR A 295 -6.85 0.45 -12.55
C THR A 295 -5.59 -0.34 -12.89
N MET A 296 -4.38 -0.02 -12.40
CA MET A 296 -3.87 -0.61 -11.15
C MET A 296 -2.56 0.08 -10.65
N LYS A 297 -2.44 1.41 -10.69
CA LYS A 297 -1.30 2.10 -10.03
C LYS A 297 -1.32 2.00 -8.50
N TRP A 298 -2.47 1.69 -7.90
CA TRP A 298 -2.67 1.81 -6.46
C TRP A 298 -2.34 0.55 -5.64
N LEU A 299 -2.31 -0.66 -6.24
CA LEU A 299 -2.09 -1.91 -5.49
C LEU A 299 -0.76 -1.95 -4.73
N PRO A 300 0.37 -1.47 -5.28
CA PRO A 300 1.62 -1.41 -4.53
C PRO A 300 1.51 -0.55 -3.26
N HIS A 301 0.77 0.56 -3.34
CA HIS A 301 0.50 1.42 -2.18
C HIS A 301 -0.36 0.69 -1.15
N ALA A 302 -1.43 -0.01 -1.58
CA ALA A 302 -2.28 -0.82 -0.72
C ALA A 302 -1.53 -1.96 -0.01
N ARG A 303 -0.65 -2.67 -0.74
CA ARG A 303 0.18 -3.74 -0.17
C ARG A 303 1.17 -3.18 0.84
N ARG A 304 1.85 -2.08 0.51
CA ARG A 304 2.76 -1.38 1.44
C ARG A 304 2.03 -0.98 2.72
N LEU A 305 0.86 -0.36 2.59
CA LEU A 305 0.00 -0.04 3.73
C LEU A 305 -0.36 -1.30 4.53
N ALA A 306 -0.76 -2.40 3.88
CA ALA A 306 -1.08 -3.64 4.56
C ALA A 306 0.09 -4.18 5.39
N HIS A 307 1.31 -4.18 4.84
CA HIS A 307 2.53 -4.59 5.57
C HIS A 307 2.88 -3.67 6.75
N GLN A 308 2.56 -2.37 6.66
CA GLN A 308 2.75 -1.43 7.76
C GLN A 308 1.70 -1.62 8.87
N VAL A 309 0.45 -1.86 8.47
CA VAL A 309 -0.72 -1.90 9.36
C VAL A 309 -0.80 -3.22 10.12
N VAL A 310 -0.54 -4.33 9.44
CA VAL A 310 -0.78 -5.66 10.01
C VAL A 310 0.18 -6.69 9.43
N ARG A 311 0.54 -7.69 10.23
CA ARG A 311 1.40 -8.78 9.75
C ARG A 311 0.72 -9.60 8.65
N PRO A 312 1.48 -10.19 7.71
CA PRO A 312 0.93 -11.01 6.62
C PRO A 312 0.09 -12.20 7.08
N GLU A 313 0.36 -12.78 8.25
CA GLU A 313 -0.40 -13.92 8.78
C GLU A 313 -1.76 -13.51 9.34
N SER A 314 -2.01 -12.21 9.47
CA SER A 314 -3.29 -11.71 9.93
C SER A 314 -4.37 -11.96 8.90
N ARG A 315 -5.51 -12.43 9.39
CA ARG A 315 -6.76 -12.56 8.65
C ARG A 315 -7.22 -11.25 7.98
N TRP A 316 -6.69 -10.09 8.37
CA TRP A 316 -7.04 -8.78 7.80
C TRP A 316 -6.05 -8.27 6.75
N HIS A 317 -4.90 -8.93 6.56
CA HIS A 317 -3.85 -8.45 5.66
C HIS A 317 -4.34 -8.36 4.21
N ASP A 318 -4.94 -9.44 3.70
CA ASP A 318 -5.47 -9.49 2.34
C ASP A 318 -6.55 -8.43 2.08
N ALA A 319 -7.43 -8.18 3.05
CA ALA A 319 -8.46 -7.15 2.93
C ALA A 319 -7.84 -5.75 2.75
N VAL A 320 -6.86 -5.39 3.58
CA VAL A 320 -6.16 -4.10 3.46
C VAL A 320 -5.36 -4.01 2.15
N ALA A 321 -4.76 -5.11 1.70
CA ALA A 321 -3.95 -5.16 0.49
C ALA A 321 -4.76 -5.07 -0.82
N ARG A 322 -6.07 -5.34 -0.78
CA ARG A 322 -6.93 -5.48 -1.97
C ARG A 322 -8.08 -4.49 -2.04
N VAL A 323 -8.46 -3.84 -0.94
CA VAL A 323 -9.52 -2.82 -0.97
C VAL A 323 -8.92 -1.47 -1.41
N PRO A 324 -9.45 -0.85 -2.49
CA PRO A 324 -8.92 0.40 -3.02
C PRO A 324 -9.31 1.60 -2.16
N ARG A 325 -8.55 1.88 -1.08
CA ARG A 325 -8.87 2.95 -0.12
C ARG A 325 -9.13 4.32 -0.76
N HIS A 326 -8.36 4.68 -1.80
CA HIS A 326 -8.55 5.93 -2.56
C HIS A 326 -9.99 6.15 -3.06
N GLN A 327 -10.71 5.09 -3.46
CA GLN A 327 -12.11 5.20 -3.92
C GLN A 327 -13.06 5.69 -2.81
N PHE A 328 -12.69 5.51 -1.55
CA PHE A 328 -13.44 5.95 -0.38
C PHE A 328 -13.06 7.35 0.12
N VAL A 329 -12.02 7.95 -0.45
CA VAL A 329 -11.54 9.29 -0.07
C VAL A 329 -10.96 10.03 -1.28
N PRO A 330 -11.79 10.38 -2.28
CA PRO A 330 -11.33 11.14 -3.45
C PRO A 330 -11.03 12.60 -3.12
N ARG A 331 -11.64 13.15 -2.06
CA ARG A 331 -11.41 14.50 -1.57
C ARG A 331 -11.33 14.49 -0.05
N TRP A 332 -10.45 15.31 0.52
CA TRP A 332 -10.29 15.43 1.98
C TRP A 332 -9.84 16.84 2.36
N TRP A 333 -10.07 17.19 3.62
CA TRP A 333 -9.59 18.42 4.23
C TRP A 333 -8.22 18.18 4.88
N GLU A 334 -7.22 18.97 4.50
CA GLU A 334 -5.91 18.98 5.13
C GLU A 334 -5.80 20.20 6.05
N GLN A 335 -5.23 20.01 7.25
CA GLN A 335 -5.09 21.07 8.23
C GLN A 335 -3.85 21.92 7.90
N GLU A 336 -4.04 23.20 7.61
CA GLU A 336 -2.97 24.17 7.40
C GLU A 336 -3.11 25.33 8.40
N GLY A 337 -2.23 25.34 9.40
CA GLY A 337 -2.32 26.29 10.51
C GLY A 337 -3.60 26.11 11.32
N HIS A 338 -4.45 27.13 11.37
CA HIS A 338 -5.77 27.09 12.03
C HIS A 338 -6.93 26.77 11.07
N GLY A 339 -6.67 26.74 9.77
CA GLY A 339 -7.67 26.52 8.73
C GLY A 339 -7.62 25.11 8.12
N TRP A 340 -8.54 24.87 7.20
CA TRP A 340 -8.65 23.65 6.41
C TRP A 340 -8.60 23.99 4.93
N VAL A 341 -7.75 23.26 4.21
CA VAL A 341 -7.59 23.38 2.76
C VAL A 341 -8.12 22.11 2.10
N LEU A 342 -8.93 22.28 1.05
CA LEU A 342 -9.47 21.15 0.31
C LEU A 342 -8.38 20.52 -0.57
N ARG A 343 -8.24 19.20 -0.49
CA ARG A 343 -7.45 18.41 -1.41
C ARG A 343 -8.36 17.58 -2.29
N THR A 344 -8.16 17.68 -3.60
CA THR A 344 -8.89 16.91 -4.61
C THR A 344 -7.93 15.91 -5.25
N GLY A 345 -8.10 14.64 -4.92
CA GLY A 345 -7.19 13.59 -5.34
C GLY A 345 -7.04 13.41 -6.86
N PRO A 346 -8.12 13.51 -7.66
CA PRO A 346 -8.01 13.47 -9.12
C PRO A 346 -7.12 14.55 -9.75
N ASP A 347 -6.90 15.68 -9.07
CA ASP A 347 -6.07 16.79 -9.58
C ASP A 347 -4.57 16.50 -9.42
N ASP A 348 -4.20 15.72 -8.40
CA ASP A 348 -2.84 15.20 -8.18
C ASP A 348 -2.90 13.70 -7.79
N PRO A 349 -2.93 12.80 -8.79
CA PRO A 349 -3.10 11.37 -8.54
C PRO A 349 -1.99 10.73 -7.71
N ASP A 350 -0.75 11.23 -7.77
CA ASP A 350 0.36 10.65 -7.03
C ASP A 350 0.29 11.06 -5.55
N ALA A 351 0.03 12.34 -5.26
CA ALA A 351 -0.23 12.79 -3.89
C ALA A 351 -1.49 12.14 -3.30
N TRP A 352 -2.52 11.90 -4.11
CA TRP A 352 -3.73 11.20 -3.69
C TRP A 352 -3.44 9.76 -3.25
N LEU A 353 -2.67 9.02 -4.03
CA LEU A 353 -2.30 7.64 -3.67
C LEU A 353 -1.40 7.61 -2.43
N GLU A 354 -0.44 8.51 -2.29
CA GLU A 354 0.37 8.58 -1.07
C GLU A 354 -0.48 8.91 0.17
N ALA A 355 -1.38 9.89 0.09
CA ALA A 355 -2.27 10.24 1.19
C ALA A 355 -3.25 9.10 1.51
N ALA A 356 -3.98 8.59 0.51
CA ALA A 356 -4.99 7.55 0.68
C ALA A 356 -4.41 6.23 1.20
N TYR A 357 -3.16 5.91 0.92
CA TYR A 357 -2.49 4.70 1.38
C TYR A 357 -1.43 4.94 2.47
N SER A 358 -1.53 6.06 3.18
CA SER A 358 -0.81 6.30 4.43
C SER A 358 -1.59 5.74 5.63
N ASP A 359 -0.89 5.38 6.71
CA ASP A 359 -1.54 5.01 7.98
C ASP A 359 -1.99 6.24 8.79
N GLN A 360 -2.71 7.16 8.14
CA GLN A 360 -3.24 8.39 8.71
C GLN A 360 -4.75 8.52 8.47
N SER A 361 -5.42 9.26 9.35
CA SER A 361 -6.84 9.61 9.17
C SER A 361 -6.94 10.79 8.22
N LEU A 362 -7.81 10.70 7.22
CA LEU A 362 -8.08 11.79 6.28
C LEU A 362 -9.45 12.40 6.62
N VAL A 363 -9.49 13.68 6.98
CA VAL A 363 -10.73 14.37 7.38
C VAL A 363 -11.61 14.58 6.16
N THR A 364 -12.85 14.11 6.18
CA THR A 364 -13.79 14.21 5.05
C THR A 364 -14.93 15.18 5.31
N GLN A 365 -15.15 15.57 6.57
CA GLN A 365 -16.11 16.60 6.94
C GLN A 365 -15.60 17.45 8.11
N VAL A 366 -15.75 18.76 7.98
CA VAL A 366 -15.49 19.75 9.04
C VAL A 366 -16.80 20.50 9.27
N ASP A 367 -17.33 20.43 10.50
CA ASP A 367 -18.69 20.84 10.84
C ASP A 367 -19.71 20.23 9.86
N THR A 368 -20.34 21.06 9.03
CA THR A 368 -21.29 20.63 7.98
C THR A 368 -20.67 20.49 6.58
N HIS A 369 -19.41 20.89 6.41
CA HIS A 369 -18.76 21.01 5.10
C HIS A 369 -18.07 19.69 4.70
N HIS A 370 -18.76 18.90 3.89
CA HIS A 370 -18.22 17.63 3.38
C HIS A 370 -17.33 17.86 2.15
N ALA A 371 -16.13 17.27 2.15
CA ALA A 371 -15.12 17.47 1.10
C ALA A 371 -15.64 17.13 -0.31
N ASP A 372 -16.45 16.08 -0.45
CA ASP A 372 -17.04 15.70 -1.75
C ASP A 372 -18.02 16.73 -2.32
N ARG A 373 -18.56 17.63 -1.50
CA ARG A 373 -19.52 18.67 -1.90
C ARG A 373 -18.92 20.08 -1.93
N ALA A 374 -17.66 20.23 -1.51
CA ALA A 374 -16.98 21.52 -1.48
C ALA A 374 -16.51 21.94 -2.88
N ASP A 375 -16.30 23.22 -3.10
CA ASP A 375 -15.71 23.76 -4.33
C ASP A 375 -14.18 23.76 -4.23
N THR A 376 -13.46 23.73 -5.36
CA THR A 376 -11.99 23.54 -5.38
C THR A 376 -11.20 24.66 -4.71
N ASP A 377 -11.79 25.85 -4.58
CA ASP A 377 -11.16 27.03 -3.98
C ASP A 377 -11.60 27.25 -2.51
N ASP A 378 -12.35 26.31 -1.93
CA ASP A 378 -12.85 26.44 -0.56
C ASP A 378 -11.69 26.33 0.45
N VAL A 379 -11.59 27.36 1.30
CA VAL A 379 -10.74 27.39 2.48
C VAL A 379 -11.62 27.67 3.69
N LEU A 380 -11.58 26.78 4.68
CA LEU A 380 -12.27 27.00 5.94
C LEU A 380 -11.33 27.67 6.92
N ALA A 381 -11.72 28.83 7.46
CA ALA A 381 -10.91 29.58 8.43
C ALA A 381 -10.75 28.87 9.79
N GLY A 382 -11.51 27.79 10.02
CA GLY A 382 -11.51 26.97 11.22
C GLY A 382 -12.62 25.91 11.13
N GLY A 383 -12.90 25.24 12.24
CA GLY A 383 -13.99 24.27 12.35
C GLY A 383 -13.55 22.95 12.95
N THR A 384 -14.53 22.14 13.36
CA THR A 384 -14.26 20.86 14.05
C THR A 384 -14.46 19.67 13.11
N PRO A 385 -13.51 18.74 13.00
CA PRO A 385 -13.70 17.52 12.24
C PRO A 385 -14.89 16.69 12.75
N THR A 386 -15.84 16.39 11.85
CA THR A 386 -17.07 15.64 12.14
C THR A 386 -17.16 14.32 11.37
N SER A 387 -16.32 14.11 10.35
CA SER A 387 -16.15 12.82 9.66
C SER A 387 -14.74 12.65 9.12
N SER A 388 -14.28 11.40 9.05
CA SER A 388 -12.98 11.06 8.47
C SER A 388 -12.93 9.63 7.92
N SER A 389 -12.05 9.41 6.95
CA SER A 389 -11.52 8.09 6.63
C SER A 389 -10.47 7.73 7.68
N THR A 390 -10.90 7.04 8.74
CA THR A 390 -10.02 6.66 9.87
C THR A 390 -8.77 5.93 9.39
N LEU A 391 -7.63 6.16 10.06
CA LEU A 391 -6.39 5.44 9.77
C LEU A 391 -6.59 3.90 9.76
N PRO A 392 -6.03 3.17 8.77
CA PRO A 392 -6.28 1.75 8.59
C PRO A 392 -5.84 0.88 9.76
N SER A 393 -4.71 1.19 10.42
CA SER A 393 -4.25 0.41 11.57
C SER A 393 -5.19 0.47 12.76
N LEU A 394 -5.87 1.61 12.96
CA LEU A 394 -6.87 1.75 14.00
C LEU A 394 -8.13 0.95 13.67
N VAL A 395 -8.63 1.00 12.43
CA VAL A 395 -9.79 0.19 12.01
C VAL A 395 -9.52 -1.30 12.21
N VAL A 396 -8.38 -1.80 11.71
CA VAL A 396 -7.98 -3.20 11.87
C VAL A 396 -7.79 -3.57 13.35
N ARG A 397 -7.26 -2.66 14.18
CA ARG A 397 -7.14 -2.87 15.63
C ARG A 397 -8.51 -3.05 16.28
N MET A 398 -9.51 -2.25 15.93
CA MET A 398 -10.89 -2.42 16.43
C MET A 398 -11.48 -3.78 16.01
N TYR A 399 -11.27 -4.19 14.76
CA TYR A 399 -11.71 -5.51 14.29
C TYR A 399 -11.01 -6.69 14.97
N ARG A 400 -9.73 -6.54 15.34
CA ARG A 400 -9.00 -7.54 16.11
C ARG A 400 -9.55 -7.67 17.53
N HIS A 401 -9.83 -6.55 18.20
CA HIS A 401 -10.45 -6.54 19.53
C HIS A 401 -11.85 -7.16 19.51
N ALA A 402 -12.56 -7.04 18.39
CA ALA A 402 -13.86 -7.64 18.21
C ALA A 402 -13.80 -9.17 18.09
N MET A 403 -12.62 -9.77 17.85
CA MET A 403 -12.46 -11.23 17.69
C MET A 403 -13.51 -11.80 16.71
N ILE A 404 -13.52 -11.23 15.50
CA ILE A 404 -14.42 -11.60 14.42
C ILE A 404 -14.00 -12.97 13.88
N GLY A 405 -14.93 -13.92 13.91
CA GLY A 405 -14.79 -15.26 13.36
C GLY A 405 -15.52 -15.38 12.03
N ASP A 406 -15.26 -16.48 11.32
CA ASP A 406 -15.90 -16.78 10.05
C ASP A 406 -17.41 -17.03 10.28
N GLY A 407 -18.26 -16.40 9.47
CA GLY A 407 -19.72 -16.51 9.57
C GLY A 407 -20.42 -15.63 10.61
N HIS A 408 -19.68 -14.84 11.40
CA HIS A 408 -20.31 -13.88 12.33
C HIS A 408 -21.09 -12.80 11.59
N GLN A 409 -22.26 -12.44 12.11
CA GLN A 409 -23.00 -11.25 11.72
C GLN A 409 -22.39 -10.03 12.40
N LEU A 410 -21.81 -9.13 11.60
CA LEU A 410 -21.09 -7.94 12.03
C LEU A 410 -21.90 -6.68 11.75
N LEU A 411 -22.10 -5.86 12.79
CA LEU A 411 -22.51 -4.47 12.63
C LEU A 411 -21.29 -3.55 12.75
N VAL A 412 -21.16 -2.61 11.83
CA VAL A 412 -20.10 -1.59 11.82
C VAL A 412 -20.68 -0.20 11.51
N THR A 413 -20.03 0.85 11.99
CA THR A 413 -20.35 2.22 11.58
C THR A 413 -19.75 2.56 10.22
N THR A 414 -20.48 3.33 9.40
CA THR A 414 -20.15 3.53 7.97
C THR A 414 -19.00 4.50 7.75
N GLY A 415 -19.11 5.75 8.20
CA GLY A 415 -18.15 6.80 7.84
C GLY A 415 -17.98 6.93 6.32
N THR A 416 -16.74 6.78 5.82
CA THR A 416 -16.48 6.82 4.37
C THR A 416 -16.85 5.53 3.62
N GLY A 417 -17.08 4.42 4.34
CA GLY A 417 -17.31 3.08 3.80
C GLY A 417 -16.06 2.21 3.69
N TYR A 418 -14.85 2.73 3.95
CA TYR A 418 -13.62 1.94 3.84
C TYR A 418 -13.56 0.78 4.85
N GLY A 419 -13.93 1.01 6.10
CA GLY A 419 -14.01 -0.05 7.12
C GLY A 419 -14.99 -1.15 6.70
N THR A 420 -16.19 -0.75 6.26
CA THR A 420 -17.21 -1.66 5.73
C THR A 420 -16.67 -2.48 4.56
N ALA A 421 -15.92 -1.88 3.62
CA ALA A 421 -15.30 -2.61 2.53
C ALA A 421 -14.25 -3.63 2.99
N LEU A 422 -13.44 -3.31 4.02
CA LEU A 422 -12.52 -4.27 4.62
C LEU A 422 -13.27 -5.44 5.25
N ALA A 423 -14.40 -5.16 5.93
CA ALA A 423 -15.24 -6.18 6.52
C ALA A 423 -15.88 -7.09 5.46
N CYS A 424 -16.42 -6.53 4.37
CA CYS A 424 -16.98 -7.31 3.26
C CYS A 424 -15.91 -8.18 2.60
N ALA A 425 -14.75 -7.61 2.28
CA ALA A 425 -13.63 -8.35 1.70
C ALA A 425 -13.14 -9.52 2.58
N ARG A 426 -13.39 -9.45 3.91
CA ARG A 426 -13.01 -10.50 4.85
C ARG A 426 -14.13 -11.52 5.14
N LEU A 427 -15.38 -11.09 5.23
CA LEU A 427 -16.48 -11.92 5.71
C LEU A 427 -17.47 -12.33 4.63
N GLY A 428 -17.53 -11.58 3.51
CA GLY A 428 -18.67 -11.59 2.60
C GLY A 428 -19.68 -10.49 2.96
N GLU A 429 -20.28 -9.88 1.94
CA GLU A 429 -21.29 -8.81 2.08
C GLU A 429 -22.52 -9.22 2.89
N GLU A 430 -22.90 -10.49 2.84
CA GLU A 430 -24.06 -11.09 3.50
C GLU A 430 -23.93 -11.15 5.04
N HIS A 431 -22.70 -10.96 5.54
CA HIS A 431 -22.35 -10.98 6.94
C HIS A 431 -22.16 -9.59 7.55
N VAL A 432 -22.28 -8.53 6.74
CA VAL A 432 -21.97 -7.15 7.15
C VAL A 432 -23.21 -6.27 7.08
N THR A 433 -23.54 -5.63 8.20
CA THR A 433 -24.44 -4.49 8.26
C THR A 433 -23.66 -3.23 8.62
N SER A 434 -23.82 -2.18 7.82
CA SER A 434 -23.21 -0.87 8.06
C SER A 434 -24.28 0.16 8.38
N ILE A 435 -24.07 0.95 9.44
CA ILE A 435 -25.01 2.00 9.84
C ILE A 435 -24.33 3.36 9.99
N ASP A 436 -25.07 4.43 9.68
CA ASP A 436 -24.67 5.80 9.98
C ASP A 436 -25.92 6.67 10.23
N ILE A 437 -25.78 7.76 10.98
CA ILE A 437 -26.88 8.72 11.16
C ILE A 437 -27.05 9.60 9.93
N ASP A 438 -25.97 9.84 9.18
CA ASP A 438 -25.97 10.68 8.00
C ASP A 438 -26.39 9.89 6.75
N GLU A 439 -27.60 10.15 6.27
CA GLU A 439 -28.16 9.53 5.07
C GLU A 439 -27.26 9.71 3.84
N TYR A 440 -26.57 10.84 3.71
CA TYR A 440 -25.66 11.08 2.61
C TYR A 440 -24.44 10.16 2.68
N LEU A 441 -23.85 9.97 3.87
CA LEU A 441 -22.72 9.05 4.04
C LEU A 441 -23.13 7.59 3.76
N VAL A 442 -24.30 7.18 4.22
CA VAL A 442 -24.84 5.84 3.92
C VAL A 442 -24.96 5.61 2.42
N LYS A 443 -25.59 6.56 1.70
CA LYS A 443 -25.74 6.46 0.25
C LYS A 443 -24.39 6.47 -0.46
N LEU A 444 -23.50 7.39 -0.11
CA LEU A 444 -22.19 7.55 -0.73
C LEU A 444 -21.31 6.31 -0.54
N ALA A 445 -21.28 5.74 0.67
CA ALA A 445 -20.56 4.50 0.95
C ALA A 445 -21.15 3.32 0.17
N ALA A 446 -22.48 3.21 0.08
CA ALA A 446 -23.15 2.18 -0.71
C ALA A 446 -22.78 2.26 -2.20
N ASP A 447 -22.77 3.48 -2.77
CA ASP A 447 -22.37 3.70 -4.17
C ASP A 447 -20.91 3.28 -4.40
N ARG A 448 -19.99 3.62 -3.48
CA ARG A 448 -18.57 3.23 -3.54
C ARG A 448 -18.35 1.72 -3.38
N LEU A 449 -19.06 1.08 -2.47
CA LEU A 449 -19.03 -0.38 -2.29
C LEU A 449 -19.53 -1.09 -3.56
N ALA A 450 -20.59 -0.58 -4.18
CA ALA A 450 -21.14 -1.14 -5.40
C ALA A 450 -20.17 -1.10 -6.59
N LEU A 451 -19.24 -0.13 -6.65
CA LEU A 451 -18.15 -0.10 -7.63
C LEU A 451 -17.18 -1.28 -7.47
N LEU A 452 -17.09 -1.85 -6.27
CA LEU A 452 -16.30 -3.05 -5.98
C LEU A 452 -17.10 -4.35 -6.18
N GLY A 453 -18.38 -4.25 -6.55
CA GLY A 453 -19.29 -5.38 -6.64
C GLY A 453 -19.92 -5.79 -5.31
N GLU A 454 -19.67 -5.05 -4.23
CA GLU A 454 -20.15 -5.34 -2.88
C GLU A 454 -21.44 -4.56 -2.56
N ARG A 455 -22.40 -5.21 -1.92
CA ARG A 455 -23.73 -4.72 -1.55
C ARG A 455 -24.15 -5.24 -0.16
N PRO A 456 -23.39 -4.91 0.90
CA PRO A 456 -23.80 -5.24 2.27
C PRO A 456 -25.09 -4.51 2.65
N ARG A 457 -25.70 -4.89 3.78
CA ARG A 457 -26.88 -4.19 4.32
C ARG A 457 -26.44 -2.81 4.82
N MET A 458 -26.93 -1.75 4.19
CA MET A 458 -26.63 -0.36 4.56
C MET A 458 -27.89 0.30 5.13
N GLU A 459 -27.83 0.93 6.30
CA GLU A 459 -29.00 1.60 6.90
C GLU A 459 -28.68 2.95 7.54
N VAL A 460 -29.62 3.89 7.42
CA VAL A 460 -29.60 5.15 8.16
C VAL A 460 -30.13 4.89 9.57
N CYS A 461 -29.25 4.93 10.56
CA CYS A 461 -29.56 4.57 11.93
C CYS A 461 -28.60 5.29 12.88
N ASP A 462 -29.16 5.99 13.88
CA ASP A 462 -28.39 6.47 15.02
C ASP A 462 -27.98 5.25 15.86
N ILE A 463 -26.67 5.01 15.96
CA ILE A 463 -26.13 3.87 16.70
C ILE A 463 -26.49 3.91 18.20
N THR A 464 -26.88 5.07 18.75
CA THR A 464 -27.37 5.20 20.13
C THR A 464 -28.83 4.78 20.29
N GLY A 465 -29.59 4.68 19.18
CA GLY A 465 -30.97 4.24 19.12
C GLY A 465 -31.12 2.72 18.92
N PRO A 466 -32.34 2.23 18.64
CA PRO A 466 -32.61 0.84 18.32
C PRO A 466 -31.85 0.37 17.07
N LEU A 467 -31.15 -0.76 17.18
CA LEU A 467 -30.37 -1.33 16.07
C LEU A 467 -31.24 -2.25 15.19
N PRO A 468 -30.92 -2.38 13.89
CA PRO A 468 -31.85 -2.93 12.91
C PRO A 468 -31.82 -4.47 12.77
N GLY A 469 -31.12 -5.16 13.65
CA GLY A 469 -30.97 -6.62 13.60
C GLY A 469 -30.27 -7.19 14.82
N GLU A 470 -29.94 -8.47 14.72
CA GLU A 470 -29.17 -9.19 15.74
C GLU A 470 -27.77 -9.53 15.23
N TYR A 471 -26.77 -9.33 16.08
CA TYR A 471 -25.37 -9.39 15.70
C TYR A 471 -24.54 -10.23 16.65
N ASP A 472 -23.53 -10.90 16.10
CA ASP A 472 -22.51 -11.56 16.91
C ASP A 472 -21.43 -10.55 17.32
N ARG A 473 -21.20 -9.53 16.48
CA ARG A 473 -20.17 -8.51 16.65
C ARG A 473 -20.71 -7.12 16.36
N ILE A 474 -20.42 -6.16 17.24
CA ILE A 474 -20.64 -4.74 17.00
C ILE A 474 -19.29 -4.02 17.08
N VAL A 475 -18.93 -3.27 16.04
CA VAL A 475 -17.71 -2.46 16.02
C VAL A 475 -18.08 -1.02 15.71
N ALA A 476 -17.99 -0.17 16.74
CA ALA A 476 -18.22 1.25 16.60
C ALA A 476 -16.88 1.98 16.41
N THR A 477 -16.71 2.63 15.25
CA THR A 477 -15.64 3.59 14.97
C THR A 477 -16.10 5.03 15.26
N VAL A 478 -16.98 5.15 16.26
CA VAL A 478 -17.47 6.37 16.89
C VAL A 478 -17.44 6.10 18.40
N SER A 479 -17.16 7.13 19.20
CA SER A 479 -17.13 6.99 20.66
C SER A 479 -18.50 7.22 21.27
N VAL A 480 -18.85 6.43 22.30
CA VAL A 480 -20.12 6.54 23.04
C VAL A 480 -19.88 6.70 24.54
N ARG A 481 -20.80 7.38 25.22
CA ARG A 481 -20.84 7.47 26.68
C ARG A 481 -22.26 7.78 27.14
N PRO A 482 -22.95 6.88 27.87
CA PRO A 482 -22.59 5.48 28.17
C PRO A 482 -22.74 4.56 26.94
N VAL A 483 -22.48 3.26 27.11
CA VAL A 483 -22.81 2.25 26.09
C VAL A 483 -24.33 2.13 25.96
N PRO A 484 -24.92 2.27 24.76
CA PRO A 484 -26.37 2.18 24.59
C PRO A 484 -26.94 0.80 24.93
N VAL A 485 -28.06 0.76 25.66
CA VAL A 485 -28.78 -0.48 25.99
C VAL A 485 -29.24 -1.23 24.73
N SER A 486 -29.48 -0.51 23.63
CA SER A 486 -29.85 -1.10 22.34
C SER A 486 -28.78 -2.05 21.81
N TRP A 487 -27.49 -1.83 22.10
CA TRP A 487 -26.41 -2.74 21.70
C TRP A 487 -26.50 -4.05 22.45
N LEU A 488 -26.78 -4.01 23.75
CA LEU A 488 -27.00 -5.21 24.56
C LEU A 488 -28.22 -5.98 24.06
N LYS A 489 -29.27 -5.30 23.59
CA LYS A 489 -30.45 -5.96 23.01
C LYS A 489 -30.13 -6.63 21.67
N ALA A 490 -29.39 -5.96 20.80
CA ALA A 490 -29.05 -6.44 19.47
C ALA A 490 -27.95 -7.51 19.46
N LEU A 491 -27.07 -7.55 20.46
CA LEU A 491 -26.09 -8.61 20.55
C LEU A 491 -26.74 -9.95 20.87
N ARG A 492 -26.31 -11.02 20.20
CA ARG A 492 -26.60 -12.38 20.65
C ARG A 492 -25.87 -12.66 21.97
N THR A 493 -26.41 -13.56 22.80
CA THR A 493 -25.73 -13.97 24.04
C THR A 493 -24.35 -14.54 23.72
N GLY A 494 -23.30 -14.05 24.39
CA GLY A 494 -21.90 -14.36 24.06
C GLY A 494 -21.32 -13.57 22.87
N GLY A 495 -22.12 -12.71 22.23
CA GLY A 495 -21.65 -11.75 21.25
C GLY A 495 -20.81 -10.64 21.90
N ARG A 496 -19.96 -9.99 21.10
CA ARG A 496 -19.00 -9.00 21.56
C ARG A 496 -19.22 -7.65 20.91
N PHE A 497 -19.06 -6.57 21.65
CA PHE A 497 -18.86 -5.25 21.04
C PHE A 497 -17.49 -4.65 21.35
N VAL A 498 -17.08 -3.71 20.49
CA VAL A 498 -15.91 -2.86 20.68
C VAL A 498 -16.27 -1.42 20.35
N THR A 499 -15.89 -0.50 21.23
CA THR A 499 -16.05 0.95 21.06
C THR A 499 -15.00 1.70 21.85
N THR A 500 -15.04 3.03 21.83
CA THR A 500 -14.29 3.88 22.75
C THR A 500 -15.23 4.69 23.63
N ILE A 501 -14.78 5.01 24.84
CA ILE A 501 -15.54 5.88 25.76
C ILE A 501 -15.34 7.33 25.33
N SER A 502 -16.42 8.06 25.05
CA SER A 502 -16.35 9.46 24.60
C SER A 502 -15.54 10.36 25.54
N GLY A 503 -14.71 11.22 24.94
CA GLY A 503 -13.76 12.10 25.62
C GLY A 503 -12.45 11.40 26.02
N THR A 504 -12.35 10.08 25.91
CA THR A 504 -11.18 9.32 26.35
C THR A 504 -10.42 8.67 25.18
N GLY A 505 -9.25 8.11 25.48
CA GLY A 505 -8.51 7.25 24.57
C GLY A 505 -8.74 5.74 24.78
N LEU A 506 -9.74 5.37 25.57
CA LEU A 506 -9.93 4.02 26.10
C LEU A 506 -10.78 3.18 25.15
N ILE A 507 -10.21 2.08 24.66
CA ILE A 507 -10.96 1.04 23.95
C ILE A 507 -11.67 0.16 24.97
N LEU A 508 -12.99 0.05 24.83
CA LEU A 508 -13.85 -0.81 25.63
C LEU A 508 -14.25 -2.04 24.81
N THR A 509 -13.96 -3.23 25.33
CA THR A 509 -14.47 -4.50 24.82
C THR A 509 -15.37 -5.15 25.87
N ALA A 510 -16.49 -5.73 25.47
CA ALA A 510 -17.31 -6.53 26.37
C ALA A 510 -18.13 -7.59 25.62
N ASP A 511 -18.38 -8.70 26.32
CA ASP A 511 -19.17 -9.84 25.86
C ASP A 511 -20.53 -9.84 26.57
N LYS A 512 -21.61 -10.04 25.81
CA LYS A 512 -22.97 -10.10 26.37
C LYS A 512 -23.16 -11.32 27.25
N THR A 513 -23.65 -11.09 28.47
CA THR A 513 -23.97 -12.12 29.45
C THR A 513 -25.42 -12.60 29.32
N ALA A 514 -25.71 -13.79 29.87
CA ALA A 514 -27.03 -14.42 29.80
C ALA A 514 -28.14 -13.64 30.54
N ASP A 515 -27.77 -12.78 31.49
CA ASP A 515 -28.68 -11.89 32.23
C ASP A 515 -29.06 -10.61 31.45
N GLY A 516 -28.54 -10.43 30.23
CA GLY A 516 -28.79 -9.27 29.38
C GLY A 516 -27.80 -8.11 29.58
N GLY A 517 -26.84 -8.23 30.49
CA GLY A 517 -25.73 -7.29 30.66
C GLY A 517 -24.54 -7.61 29.76
N ALA A 518 -23.36 -7.07 30.11
CA ALA A 518 -22.09 -7.45 29.49
C ALA A 518 -20.91 -7.35 30.47
N VAL A 519 -19.88 -8.14 30.23
CA VAL A 519 -18.62 -8.12 31.01
C VAL A 519 -17.43 -8.02 30.09
N GLY A 520 -16.40 -7.29 30.51
CA GLY A 520 -15.33 -6.94 29.60
C GLY A 520 -14.14 -6.25 30.26
N ARG A 521 -13.40 -5.48 29.46
CA ARG A 521 -12.24 -4.73 29.93
C ARG A 521 -11.98 -3.48 29.09
N ILE A 522 -11.17 -2.60 29.66
CA ILE A 522 -10.45 -1.59 28.90
C ILE A 522 -9.17 -2.21 28.36
N GLU A 523 -8.99 -2.16 27.04
CA GLU A 523 -7.81 -2.71 26.38
C GLU A 523 -6.56 -1.86 26.64
N TRP A 524 -5.39 -2.45 26.46
CA TRP A 524 -4.11 -1.73 26.61
C TRP A 524 -3.77 -0.86 25.40
N ASP A 525 -4.38 -1.18 24.26
CA ASP A 525 -4.31 -0.33 23.09
C ASP A 525 -5.17 0.92 23.25
N ARG A 526 -4.85 1.92 22.44
CA ARG A 526 -5.49 3.24 22.49
C ARG A 526 -6.18 3.54 21.16
N ALA A 527 -7.31 4.24 21.24
CA ALA A 527 -8.05 4.72 20.08
C ALA A 527 -8.75 6.04 20.40
N GLY A 528 -8.74 6.97 19.45
CA GLY A 528 -9.51 8.20 19.50
C GLY A 528 -10.53 8.18 18.37
N PHE A 529 -11.80 8.29 18.71
CA PHE A 529 -12.88 8.45 17.75
C PHE A 529 -13.72 9.66 18.14
N MET A 530 -14.28 10.30 17.12
CA MET A 530 -15.26 11.38 17.26
C MET A 530 -16.44 10.90 18.14
N PRO A 531 -17.02 11.76 19.00
CA PRO A 531 -18.20 11.39 19.78
C PRO A 531 -19.44 11.29 18.89
N THR A 532 -20.42 10.49 19.33
CA THR A 532 -21.74 10.45 18.69
C THR A 532 -22.37 11.85 18.71
N ARG A 533 -23.03 12.19 17.61
CA ARG A 533 -23.75 13.46 17.42
C ARG A 533 -25.20 13.16 17.08
N HIS A 534 -26.11 14.03 17.53
CA HIS A 534 -27.53 13.99 17.15
C HIS A 534 -27.92 15.11 16.17
N GLY A 535 -26.93 15.88 15.70
CA GLY A 535 -27.08 17.00 14.78
C GLY A 535 -25.79 17.27 13.99
N ASP A 536 -25.74 18.44 13.36
CA ASP A 536 -24.76 18.77 12.33
C ASP A 536 -23.32 19.05 12.84
N SER A 537 -23.16 19.56 14.07
CA SER A 537 -21.85 19.80 14.72
C SER A 537 -21.93 19.55 16.24
N TYR A 538 -20.82 19.77 16.95
CA TYR A 538 -20.72 19.66 18.40
C TYR A 538 -20.99 21.01 19.07
N ASP A 539 -21.73 21.00 20.18
CA ASP A 539 -21.86 22.19 21.01
C ASP A 539 -20.51 22.53 21.67
N SER A 540 -20.09 23.80 21.62
CA SER A 540 -18.90 24.33 22.31
C SER A 540 -19.31 25.25 23.47
N PRO A 541 -19.76 24.70 24.60
CA PRO A 541 -20.32 25.50 25.71
C PRO A 541 -19.27 26.30 26.50
N VAL A 542 -17.97 26.15 26.20
CA VAL A 542 -16.88 26.71 27.03
C VAL A 542 -16.16 27.91 26.40
N ASP A 543 -16.59 28.40 25.23
CA ASP A 543 -15.93 29.53 24.57
C ASP A 543 -15.94 30.80 25.41
N ASP A 544 -17.06 31.08 26.08
CA ASP A 544 -17.16 32.25 26.95
C ASP A 544 -16.36 32.08 28.25
N ILE A 545 -16.26 30.84 28.76
CA ILE A 545 -15.39 30.50 29.90
C ILE A 545 -13.93 30.76 29.51
N TRP A 546 -13.52 30.35 28.30
CA TRP A 546 -12.16 30.56 27.83
C TRP A 546 -11.79 32.04 27.71
N LYS A 547 -12.67 32.88 27.16
CA LYS A 547 -12.42 34.33 27.05
C LYS A 547 -12.15 34.96 28.42
N GLY A 548 -12.92 34.56 29.43
CA GLY A 548 -12.69 34.96 30.83
C GLY A 548 -11.36 34.42 31.37
N ALA A 549 -11.17 33.11 31.30
CA ALA A 549 -9.97 32.40 31.78
C ALA A 549 -8.66 32.85 31.12
N ALA A 550 -8.72 33.43 29.91
CA ALA A 550 -7.55 33.96 29.22
C ALA A 550 -7.01 35.23 29.92
N GLN A 551 -7.87 36.03 30.53
CA GLN A 551 -7.54 37.34 31.10
C GLN A 551 -7.58 37.36 32.63
N ASP A 552 -8.38 36.49 33.24
CA ASP A 552 -8.57 36.43 34.68
C ASP A 552 -7.32 35.86 35.39
N GLU A 553 -7.03 36.41 36.57
CA GLU A 553 -5.96 35.95 37.44
C GLU A 553 -6.36 34.71 38.25
N GLY A 554 -7.67 34.44 38.37
CA GLY A 554 -8.21 33.30 39.10
C GLY A 554 -8.24 33.50 40.61
N GLU A 555 -8.89 32.57 41.30
CA GLU A 555 -9.00 32.55 42.77
C GLU A 555 -7.74 31.99 43.43
N GLU A 556 -7.02 31.12 42.72
CA GLU A 556 -5.78 30.49 43.19
C GLU A 556 -4.68 30.61 42.15
N ILE A 557 -3.51 31.07 42.61
CA ILE A 557 -2.30 31.22 41.81
C ILE A 557 -1.15 30.52 42.51
N PHE A 558 -0.48 29.60 41.82
CA PHE A 558 0.66 28.86 42.37
C PHE A 558 1.56 28.31 41.27
N THR A 559 2.80 27.95 41.63
CA THR A 559 3.70 27.22 40.74
C THR A 559 3.44 25.71 40.86
N SER A 560 3.10 25.07 39.75
CA SER A 560 2.87 23.62 39.66
C SER A 560 4.10 22.83 40.09
N ARG A 561 3.89 21.68 40.73
CA ARG A 561 5.00 20.80 41.15
C ARG A 561 5.72 20.17 39.95
N TYR A 562 4.99 19.96 38.86
CA TYR A 562 5.46 19.22 37.71
C TYR A 562 5.49 20.10 36.46
N PRO A 563 6.33 19.76 35.45
CA PRO A 563 6.37 20.50 34.18
C PRO A 563 5.01 20.59 33.49
N LEU A 564 4.85 21.60 32.62
CA LEU A 564 3.61 21.84 31.88
C LEU A 564 3.24 20.59 31.06
N LEU A 565 2.00 20.12 31.25
CA LEU A 565 1.45 18.97 30.56
C LEU A 565 0.20 19.40 29.79
N TYR A 566 0.13 19.06 28.51
CA TYR A 566 -1.11 19.12 27.74
C TYR A 566 -1.79 17.74 27.80
N PRO A 567 -2.93 17.57 28.50
CA PRO A 567 -3.50 16.25 28.72
C PRO A 567 -3.74 15.42 27.45
N PRO A 568 -4.19 15.97 26.30
CA PRO A 568 -4.34 15.19 25.08
C PRO A 568 -3.04 14.54 24.54
N ASP A 569 -1.86 15.01 24.97
CA ASP A 569 -0.58 14.37 24.65
C ASP A 569 -0.25 13.20 25.62
N ALA A 570 -0.98 13.06 26.74
CA ALA A 570 -0.84 12.00 27.75
C ALA A 570 -2.18 11.28 27.99
N TRP A 571 -2.47 10.30 27.13
CA TRP A 571 -3.80 9.70 26.99
C TRP A 571 -4.35 9.00 28.25
N ASP A 572 -3.51 8.38 29.07
CA ASP A 572 -3.92 7.80 30.35
C ASP A 572 -4.36 8.87 31.35
N VAL A 573 -3.60 9.97 31.44
CA VAL A 573 -3.91 11.12 32.28
C VAL A 573 -5.20 11.79 31.81
N MET A 574 -5.31 12.08 30.49
CA MET A 574 -6.53 12.62 29.88
C MET A 574 -7.74 11.73 30.17
N SER A 575 -7.62 10.42 29.92
CA SER A 575 -8.73 9.48 30.13
C SER A 575 -9.16 9.42 31.59
N MET A 576 -8.21 9.44 32.54
CA MET A 576 -8.54 9.47 33.96
C MET A 576 -9.26 10.78 34.35
N LEU A 577 -8.83 11.91 33.78
CA LEU A 577 -9.44 13.21 34.02
C LEU A 577 -10.87 13.27 33.46
N GLU A 578 -11.08 12.80 32.24
CA GLU A 578 -12.38 12.73 31.56
C GLU A 578 -13.38 11.78 32.22
N LEU A 579 -12.90 10.70 32.83
CA LEU A 579 -13.74 9.83 33.64
C LEU A 579 -14.21 10.53 34.92
N GLN A 580 -13.42 11.43 35.50
CA GLN A 580 -13.77 12.20 36.70
C GLN A 580 -14.56 13.48 36.40
N LEU A 581 -14.29 14.09 35.24
CA LEU A 581 -14.78 15.40 34.81
C LEU A 581 -15.33 15.28 33.38
N PRO A 582 -16.52 14.66 33.19
CA PRO A 582 -17.09 14.50 31.86
C PRO A 582 -17.31 15.86 31.17
N GLY A 583 -16.85 15.99 29.93
CA GLY A 583 -17.06 17.20 29.12
C GLY A 583 -16.05 18.32 29.37
N ILE A 584 -14.96 18.03 30.09
CA ILE A 584 -13.82 18.94 30.16
C ILE A 584 -13.23 19.16 28.76
N GLN A 585 -12.78 20.36 28.48
CA GLN A 585 -12.13 20.73 27.22
C GLN A 585 -10.72 21.27 27.47
N TYR A 586 -9.89 21.14 26.45
CA TYR A 586 -8.47 21.50 26.49
C TYR A 586 -8.16 22.50 25.38
N ARG A 587 -7.35 23.52 25.70
CA ARG A 587 -6.74 24.39 24.69
C ARG A 587 -5.24 24.51 24.95
N LYS A 588 -4.47 24.72 23.89
CA LYS A 588 -3.06 25.06 23.98
C LYS A 588 -2.71 26.18 23.01
N THR A 589 -1.79 27.04 23.42
CA THR A 589 -1.13 28.00 22.56
C THR A 589 0.37 27.96 22.81
N GLN A 590 1.14 28.35 21.80
CA GLN A 590 2.58 28.50 21.88
C GLN A 590 2.98 29.80 21.19
N ASP A 591 3.70 30.65 21.92
CA ASP A 591 4.26 31.91 21.43
C ASP A 591 5.75 31.97 21.80
N GLY A 592 6.61 31.80 20.79
CA GLY A 592 8.03 31.52 20.99
C GLY A 592 8.25 30.30 21.89
N ASP A 593 8.96 30.52 23.00
CA ASP A 593 9.24 29.50 24.03
C ASP A 593 8.15 29.40 25.11
N THR A 594 7.18 30.33 25.10
CA THR A 594 6.10 30.36 26.07
C THR A 594 4.96 29.46 25.61
N ARG A 595 4.57 28.52 26.48
CA ARG A 595 3.44 27.61 26.23
C ARG A 595 2.37 27.84 27.29
N THR A 596 1.12 27.94 26.85
CA THR A 596 -0.03 28.07 27.74
C THR A 596 -1.04 26.97 27.46
N VAL A 597 -1.53 26.32 28.52
CA VAL A 597 -2.56 25.28 28.47
C VAL A 597 -3.76 25.74 29.28
N TRP A 598 -4.97 25.54 28.74
CA TRP A 598 -6.23 25.75 29.44
C TRP A 598 -6.97 24.44 29.62
N LEU A 599 -7.55 24.27 30.82
CA LEU A 599 -8.55 23.26 31.16
C LEU A 599 -9.86 24.00 31.40
N LEU A 600 -10.95 23.56 30.78
CA LEU A 600 -12.24 24.26 30.81
C LEU A 600 -13.35 23.26 31.09
N CYS A 601 -14.20 23.51 32.08
CA CYS A 601 -15.32 22.63 32.40
C CYS A 601 -16.66 23.35 32.21
N PRO A 602 -17.72 22.70 31.69
CA PRO A 602 -19.04 23.31 31.54
C PRO A 602 -19.67 23.82 32.84
N ASP A 603 -19.20 23.38 34.01
CA ASP A 603 -19.65 23.89 35.32
C ASP A 603 -19.07 25.27 35.68
N GLY A 604 -18.32 25.90 34.78
CA GLY A 604 -17.68 27.21 34.98
C GLY A 604 -16.26 27.13 35.52
N SER A 605 -15.78 25.94 35.90
CA SER A 605 -14.41 25.75 36.38
C SER A 605 -13.40 25.91 35.24
N TRP A 606 -12.26 26.54 35.53
CA TRP A 606 -11.17 26.68 34.58
C TRP A 606 -9.79 26.66 35.25
N ALA A 607 -8.77 26.29 34.49
CA ALA A 607 -7.37 26.49 34.85
C ALA A 607 -6.55 26.93 33.63
N ARG A 608 -5.62 27.86 33.84
CA ARG A 608 -4.63 28.35 32.87
C ARG A 608 -3.23 28.11 33.45
N ALA A 609 -2.39 27.40 32.71
CA ALA A 609 -1.02 27.12 33.13
C ALA A 609 -0.03 27.59 32.06
N THR A 610 0.95 28.40 32.45
CA THR A 610 1.93 29.02 31.54
C THR A 610 3.36 28.71 31.99
N ALA A 611 4.23 28.30 31.04
CA ALA A 611 5.65 28.04 31.28
C ALA A 611 6.54 28.57 30.14
N THR A 612 7.73 29.06 30.48
CA THR A 612 8.77 29.59 29.57
C THR A 612 9.87 28.56 29.31
N GLY A 613 9.50 27.41 28.75
CA GLY A 613 10.45 26.34 28.44
C GLY A 613 9.85 24.95 28.57
N PHE A 614 10.52 23.95 27.96
CA PHE A 614 9.95 22.60 27.85
C PHE A 614 9.77 21.90 29.21
N LEU A 615 10.77 22.03 30.08
CA LEU A 615 10.86 21.32 31.37
C LEU A 615 10.50 22.19 32.58
N GLU A 616 10.11 23.45 32.35
CA GLU A 616 9.81 24.37 33.44
C GLU A 616 8.46 24.07 34.10
N SER A 617 8.39 24.36 35.40
CA SER A 617 7.16 24.27 36.17
C SER A 617 6.28 25.49 35.86
N PRO A 618 5.04 25.29 35.40
CA PRO A 618 4.19 26.41 35.03
C PRO A 618 3.66 27.16 36.24
N VAL A 619 3.41 28.46 36.04
CA VAL A 619 2.53 29.23 36.91
C VAL A 619 1.09 28.92 36.51
N VAL A 620 0.29 28.51 37.48
CA VAL A 620 -1.08 28.05 37.31
C VAL A 620 -2.01 29.07 37.95
N HIS A 621 -3.04 29.44 37.20
CA HIS A 621 -4.19 30.21 37.64
C HIS A 621 -5.41 29.31 37.52
N GLN A 622 -6.27 29.24 38.53
CA GLN A 622 -7.49 28.45 38.44
C GLN A 622 -8.63 29.09 39.24
N SER A 623 -9.87 28.81 38.82
CA SER A 623 -11.08 29.33 39.45
C SER A 623 -12.29 28.44 39.17
N GLY A 624 -13.39 28.71 39.88
CA GLY A 624 -14.67 28.02 39.75
C GLY A 624 -14.87 26.83 40.69
N PRO A 625 -16.02 26.14 40.60
CA PRO A 625 -16.43 25.12 41.58
C PRO A 625 -15.42 23.98 41.81
N ARG A 626 -14.58 23.69 40.81
CA ARG A 626 -13.53 22.67 40.86
C ARG A 626 -12.16 23.26 40.55
N ARG A 627 -11.14 22.70 41.18
CA ARG A 627 -9.74 23.07 40.96
C ARG A 627 -9.12 22.12 39.94
N LEU A 628 -9.38 22.40 38.65
CA LEU A 628 -9.07 21.49 37.54
C LEU A 628 -7.58 21.12 37.47
N TRP A 629 -6.68 22.08 37.72
CA TRP A 629 -5.24 21.78 37.68
C TRP A 629 -4.81 20.96 38.89
N SER A 630 -5.38 21.23 40.06
CA SER A 630 -5.14 20.42 41.27
C SER A 630 -5.64 18.98 41.08
N ASP A 631 -6.76 18.77 40.39
CA ASP A 631 -7.24 17.44 40.03
C ASP A 631 -6.28 16.73 39.06
N LEU A 632 -5.79 17.45 38.04
CA LEU A 632 -4.74 16.96 37.13
C LEU A 632 -3.47 16.57 37.89
N GLU A 633 -2.99 17.41 38.81
CA GLU A 633 -1.81 17.10 39.63
C GLU A 633 -2.02 15.88 40.52
N ARG A 634 -3.22 15.67 41.06
CA ARG A 634 -3.56 14.47 41.85
C ARG A 634 -3.43 13.21 41.01
N ILE A 635 -3.90 13.25 39.76
CA ILE A 635 -3.76 12.15 38.78
C ILE A 635 -2.28 11.91 38.46
N ARG A 636 -1.51 12.96 38.17
CA ARG A 636 -0.07 12.86 37.89
C ARG A 636 0.71 12.32 39.07
N ASN A 637 0.40 12.77 40.28
CA ASN A 637 1.03 12.28 41.51
C ASN A 637 0.73 10.78 41.72
N ARG A 638 -0.50 10.35 41.42
CA ARG A 638 -0.85 8.94 41.43
C ARG A 638 -0.04 8.14 40.43
N LEU A 639 0.03 8.59 39.17
CA LEU A 639 0.85 7.96 38.12
C LEU A 639 2.31 7.79 38.58
N ASN A 640 2.92 8.86 39.11
CA ASN A 640 4.30 8.83 39.56
C ASN A 640 4.52 7.92 40.79
N ARG A 641 3.54 7.81 41.69
CA ARG A 641 3.63 6.97 42.90
C ARG A 641 3.37 5.49 42.61
N GLU A 642 2.41 5.19 41.75
CA GLU A 642 1.94 3.82 41.48
C GLU A 642 2.55 3.23 40.21
N GLY A 643 3.22 4.04 39.38
CA GLY A 643 3.86 3.63 38.12
C GLY A 643 2.90 3.45 36.94
N ALA A 644 1.59 3.40 37.18
CA ALA A 644 0.56 3.34 36.16
C ALA A 644 -0.77 3.87 36.68
N LEU A 645 -1.62 4.38 35.78
CA LEU A 645 -3.02 4.70 36.09
C LEU A 645 -3.90 3.45 35.90
N PRO A 646 -4.98 3.33 36.70
CA PRO A 646 -5.80 2.12 36.72
C PRO A 646 -6.72 1.96 35.49
N VAL A 647 -6.77 2.95 34.59
CA VAL A 647 -7.71 3.01 33.46
C VAL A 647 -7.51 1.88 32.45
N TYR A 648 -6.28 1.63 32.00
CA TYR A 648 -5.98 0.51 31.09
C TYR A 648 -6.05 -0.82 31.83
N GLY A 649 -6.58 -1.86 31.20
CA GLY A 649 -6.76 -3.17 31.83
C GLY A 649 -7.81 -3.20 32.95
N ALA A 650 -8.58 -2.13 33.16
CA ALA A 650 -9.71 -2.14 34.08
C ALA A 650 -10.76 -3.15 33.63
N ARG A 651 -11.34 -3.89 34.57
CA ARG A 651 -12.48 -4.76 34.31
C ARG A 651 -13.73 -3.92 34.14
N VAL A 652 -14.57 -4.29 33.20
CA VAL A 652 -15.84 -3.60 32.93
C VAL A 652 -16.99 -4.53 33.22
N THR A 653 -18.00 -4.00 33.89
CA THR A 653 -19.32 -4.64 34.04
C THR A 653 -20.39 -3.65 33.60
N ILE A 654 -21.31 -4.13 32.77
CA ILE A 654 -22.43 -3.36 32.23
C ILE A 654 -23.70 -4.09 32.63
N THR A 655 -24.56 -3.42 33.38
CA THR A 655 -25.86 -3.96 33.78
C THR A 655 -26.86 -3.89 32.63
N PRO A 656 -27.98 -4.64 32.66
CA PRO A 656 -28.98 -4.63 31.58
C PRO A 656 -29.62 -3.26 31.28
N ASP A 657 -29.55 -2.32 32.23
CA ASP A 657 -29.99 -0.93 32.09
C ASP A 657 -28.92 0.00 31.49
N GLY A 658 -27.73 -0.51 31.20
CA GLY A 658 -26.63 0.23 30.55
C GLY A 658 -25.61 0.84 31.51
N THR A 659 -25.83 0.76 32.83
CA THR A 659 -24.87 1.31 33.82
C THR A 659 -23.51 0.63 33.67
N THR A 660 -22.49 1.40 33.31
CA THR A 660 -21.16 0.85 32.98
C THR A 660 -20.19 1.15 34.11
N THR A 661 -19.64 0.11 34.73
CA THR A 661 -18.70 0.24 35.85
C THR A 661 -17.33 -0.30 35.49
N LEU A 662 -16.29 0.53 35.64
CA LEU A 662 -14.88 0.19 35.46
C LEU A 662 -14.23 -0.04 36.83
N THR A 663 -13.46 -1.11 36.98
CA THR A 663 -12.75 -1.44 38.23
C THR A 663 -11.34 -1.95 38.01
N ARG A 664 -10.39 -1.49 38.85
CA ARG A 664 -9.04 -2.07 38.93
C ARG A 664 -8.45 -1.87 40.32
N GLY A 665 -8.28 -2.95 41.07
CA GLY A 665 -7.94 -2.88 42.49
C GLY A 665 -9.04 -2.15 43.27
N ALA A 666 -8.67 -1.17 44.08
CA ALA A 666 -9.62 -0.33 44.82
C ALA A 666 -10.23 0.82 43.99
N TRP A 667 -9.74 1.06 42.78
CA TRP A 667 -10.28 2.13 41.93
C TRP A 667 -11.55 1.66 41.22
N LYS A 668 -12.56 2.55 41.20
CA LYS A 668 -13.85 2.37 40.54
C LYS A 668 -14.28 3.67 39.85
N ALA A 669 -14.86 3.56 38.67
CA ALA A 669 -15.59 4.63 37.98
C ALA A 669 -16.89 4.08 37.40
N THR A 670 -17.97 4.85 37.44
CA THR A 670 -19.26 4.48 36.86
C THR A 670 -19.68 5.55 35.85
N LEU A 671 -20.12 5.11 34.67
CA LEU A 671 -20.58 5.91 33.55
C LEU A 671 -22.10 5.81 33.40
#